data_AF-A0A9W6TU86-F1
#
_entry.id   AF-A0A9W6TU86-F1
#
_cell.length_a   1.000
_cell.length_b   1.000
_cell.length_c   1.000
_cell.angle_alpha   90.00
_cell.angle_beta   90.00
_cell.angle_gamma   90.00
#
_symmetry.space_group_name_H-M   'P 1'
#
loop_
_entity.id
_entity.type
_entity.pdbx_description
1 polymer ?
#
loop_
_entity_poly.entity_id
_entity_poly.type
_entity_poly.pdbx_seq_one_letter_code
_entity_poly.pdbx_strand_id
1 'polypeptide(L)'
;MEFLVHNISHSDLVVELSWLREGGASNGASVPTARQGVATASVDGAAVPLSVLGRPKFSLFQQTSQQILERVQQLRHPKREAAHATHAAAVLSVPEAQESPSLLHPSLLDISSTPGERWKARCQDTQSPIGFNLADAPIPISKDELLRDFQLRGEVDTTKLVERHWDRVGITAAYFPLVALLLPKWTQVLKEFQSEGSRQLVYLISGAGIPRNMQHSRSGNSTEITAQLIVLFVHQYYPHMTAIQVHSGSNIFRFDDNVQFMTRELRPLLEAHRETLVDRCGEAWKAHFHVTIAYADGPPARLSALNASLRMYRPSYLHIWQLKTFWHERKLSMADVDFHSFENIEASPLVAPSKADAMTQMVVREMRMFRDQFLAAEGEGEVASFWLRKSRKPVLAVLLIEKPGAAGERPTIVVQRGMNCEVSMPTGSLCAERNAIGSALASDPTLTRRALKMIAVLGLNLSGGGGSSSNVTSPTPSETKDDGKKEPPEAGASFDKATSTSTAGPAELVASAAGPQPLPVRIRPAAVQTSPEQSSPSSAAVSAPSPNAHAQRSNVGGAGRGRGRGKRGPENKNANLTSPRKPKRPRTFSFDEVAVEEMLRASGPPDRNPLAPCGACKEWLVKIAEANPSFRVVTFENSRCRNVYINQLM
;
A
#
# COMPACT_ATOMS: atom_id res chain seq x y z
N MET A 1 12.40 15.39 -1.47
CA MET A 1 12.98 14.50 -2.49
C MET A 1 12.09 13.29 -2.58
N GLU A 2 11.66 12.98 -3.79
CA GLU A 2 10.63 11.99 -4.07
C GLU A 2 11.25 10.86 -4.90
N PHE A 3 11.13 9.63 -4.42
CA PHE A 3 11.75 8.45 -5.03
C PHE A 3 10.68 7.46 -5.49
N LEU A 4 10.46 7.30 -6.79
CA LEU A 4 9.64 6.22 -7.33
C LEU A 4 10.53 5.03 -7.66
N VAL A 5 10.31 3.88 -7.02
CA VAL A 5 11.08 2.66 -7.23
C VAL A 5 10.21 1.64 -7.96
N HIS A 6 10.53 1.39 -9.24
CA HIS A 6 9.79 0.48 -10.12
C HIS A 6 10.63 -0.75 -10.47
N ASN A 7 10.02 -1.93 -10.36
CA ASN A 7 10.60 -3.17 -10.86
C ASN A 7 10.04 -3.48 -12.25
N ILE A 8 10.91 -3.49 -13.26
CA ILE A 8 10.53 -3.80 -14.64
C ILE A 8 10.32 -5.31 -14.80
N SER A 9 9.27 -5.69 -15.52
CA SER A 9 8.95 -7.05 -15.92
C SER A 9 8.73 -7.18 -17.43
N HIS A 10 8.42 -8.39 -17.91
CA HIS A 10 7.98 -8.60 -19.30
C HIS A 10 6.57 -8.06 -19.62
N SER A 11 5.86 -7.50 -18.63
CA SER A 11 4.61 -6.77 -18.81
C SER A 11 4.78 -5.28 -19.08
N ASP A 12 5.97 -4.72 -18.81
CA ASP A 12 6.31 -3.33 -19.12
C ASP A 12 6.51 -3.06 -20.61
N LEU A 13 6.69 -4.10 -21.45
CA LEU A 13 6.82 -3.94 -22.90
C LEU A 13 5.68 -4.65 -23.63
N VAL A 14 4.90 -3.88 -24.38
CA VAL A 14 3.95 -4.37 -25.39
C VAL A 14 4.33 -3.74 -26.73
N VAL A 15 4.29 -4.51 -27.80
CA VAL A 15 4.54 -4.01 -29.16
C VAL A 15 3.25 -4.03 -29.98
N GLU A 16 3.16 -3.13 -30.96
CA GLU A 16 2.18 -3.23 -32.04
C GLU A 16 2.84 -3.78 -33.29
N LEU A 17 2.24 -4.82 -33.85
CA LEU A 17 2.68 -5.48 -35.07
C LEU A 17 1.67 -5.18 -36.17
N SER A 18 2.11 -4.61 -37.29
CA SER A 18 1.21 -4.20 -38.38
C SER A 18 1.73 -4.65 -39.74
N TRP A 19 0.80 -4.79 -40.69
CA TRP A 19 1.12 -5.19 -42.07
C TRP A 19 1.95 -4.12 -42.80
N LEU A 20 3.03 -4.58 -43.44
CA LEU A 20 3.93 -3.77 -44.27
C LEU A 20 3.49 -3.88 -45.73
N ARG A 21 3.58 -2.78 -46.48
CA ARG A 21 3.40 -2.81 -47.94
C ARG A 21 4.63 -3.38 -48.63
N GLU A 22 4.44 -3.89 -49.84
CA GLU A 22 5.51 -4.07 -50.81
C GLU A 22 6.08 -2.67 -51.13
N GLY A 23 7.29 -2.40 -50.63
CA GLY A 23 7.87 -1.04 -50.52
C GLY A 23 8.19 -0.59 -49.08
N GLY A 24 7.91 -1.38 -48.05
CA GLY A 24 8.39 -1.19 -46.67
C GLY A 24 7.63 -0.18 -45.80
N ALA A 25 6.82 0.70 -46.39
CA ALA A 25 5.92 1.59 -45.65
C ALA A 25 4.77 0.82 -44.99
N SER A 26 4.39 1.21 -43.77
CA SER A 26 3.18 0.68 -43.13
C SER A 26 1.91 1.32 -43.71
N ASN A 27 0.77 0.65 -43.59
CA ASN A 27 -0.52 1.35 -43.69
C ASN A 27 -0.64 2.25 -42.44
N GLY A 28 -0.57 3.57 -42.63
CA GLY A 28 -0.53 4.55 -41.54
C GLY A 28 -1.75 4.49 -40.63
N ALA A 29 -1.64 3.72 -39.55
CA ALA A 29 -2.71 3.46 -38.61
C ALA A 29 -2.55 4.33 -37.35
N SER A 30 -3.45 5.29 -37.19
CA SER A 30 -3.88 5.67 -35.85
C SER A 30 -4.46 4.44 -35.16
N VAL A 31 -4.20 4.28 -33.86
CA VAL A 31 -4.66 3.12 -33.08
C VAL A 31 -6.18 2.92 -33.26
N PRO A 32 -6.71 1.69 -33.40
CA PRO A 32 -8.15 1.47 -33.45
C PRO A 32 -8.79 1.66 -32.07
N THR A 33 -9.80 2.52 -31.97
CA THR A 33 -10.59 2.71 -30.73
C THR A 33 -11.48 1.50 -30.45
N ALA A 34 -11.88 1.31 -29.18
CA ALA A 34 -12.85 0.28 -28.79
C ALA A 34 -14.32 0.61 -29.22
N ARG A 35 -14.53 1.60 -30.09
CA ARG A 35 -15.85 2.05 -30.57
C ARG A 35 -15.96 2.22 -32.08
N GLN A 36 -14.86 2.12 -32.82
CA GLN A 36 -14.87 1.99 -34.28
C GLN A 36 -14.60 0.53 -34.65
N GLY A 37 -15.15 0.08 -35.77
CA GLY A 37 -14.80 -1.24 -36.30
C GLY A 37 -13.29 -1.32 -36.55
N VAL A 38 -12.65 -2.39 -36.07
CA VAL A 38 -11.20 -2.59 -36.26
C VAL A 38 -10.92 -2.57 -37.76
N ALA A 39 -10.21 -1.55 -38.22
CA ALA A 39 -9.95 -1.37 -39.65
C ALA A 39 -9.24 -2.62 -40.22
N THR A 40 -9.82 -3.21 -41.25
CA THR A 40 -9.40 -4.51 -41.79
C THR A 40 -8.60 -4.37 -43.09
N ALA A 41 -7.52 -5.14 -43.20
CA ALA A 41 -6.91 -5.47 -44.48
C ALA A 41 -7.54 -6.76 -45.03
N SER A 42 -7.63 -6.86 -46.36
CA SER A 42 -7.86 -8.13 -47.04
C SER A 42 -6.50 -8.77 -47.31
N VAL A 43 -6.18 -9.86 -46.60
CA VAL A 43 -4.99 -10.68 -46.81
C VAL A 43 -5.45 -12.07 -47.25
N ASP A 44 -5.03 -12.52 -48.42
CA ASP A 44 -5.44 -13.78 -49.07
C ASP A 44 -6.97 -13.99 -49.10
N GLY A 45 -7.73 -12.90 -49.26
CA GLY A 45 -9.19 -12.88 -49.29
C GLY A 45 -9.88 -12.87 -47.91
N ALA A 46 -9.13 -13.00 -46.82
CA ALA A 46 -9.64 -12.90 -45.46
C ALA A 46 -9.52 -11.45 -44.92
N ALA A 47 -10.60 -10.95 -44.33
CA ALA A 47 -10.59 -9.67 -43.62
C ALA A 47 -9.95 -9.84 -42.23
N VAL A 48 -8.83 -9.17 -41.98
CA VAL A 48 -8.08 -9.22 -40.71
C VAL A 48 -7.71 -7.84 -40.19
N PRO A 49 -7.58 -7.65 -38.85
CA PRO A 49 -7.08 -6.41 -38.27
C PRO A 49 -5.81 -5.88 -38.94
N LEU A 50 -5.75 -4.56 -39.17
CA LEU A 50 -4.54 -3.86 -39.65
C LEU A 50 -3.34 -4.02 -38.70
N SER A 51 -3.60 -4.18 -37.40
CA SER A 51 -2.57 -4.38 -36.38
C SER A 51 -3.00 -5.33 -35.26
N VAL A 52 -2.01 -5.98 -34.65
CA VAL A 52 -2.16 -6.92 -33.52
C VAL A 52 -1.17 -6.53 -32.41
N LEU A 53 -1.59 -6.60 -31.14
CA LEU A 53 -0.64 -6.42 -30.03
C LEU A 53 0.18 -7.70 -29.83
N GLY A 54 1.49 -7.54 -29.64
CA GLY A 54 2.42 -8.60 -29.30
C GLY A 54 3.14 -8.34 -27.97
N ARG A 55 3.60 -9.42 -27.33
CA ARG A 55 4.64 -9.39 -26.30
C ARG A 55 5.76 -10.35 -26.71
N PRO A 56 7.03 -9.93 -26.78
CA PRO A 56 8.12 -10.87 -27.00
C PRO A 56 8.23 -11.83 -25.81
N LYS A 57 8.40 -13.13 -26.08
CA LYS A 57 8.59 -14.12 -25.01
C LYS A 57 9.99 -13.99 -24.39
N PHE A 58 10.14 -14.68 -23.26
CA PHE A 58 11.35 -14.80 -22.45
C PHE A 58 12.65 -15.02 -23.25
N SER A 59 12.62 -15.74 -24.37
CA SER A 59 13.76 -15.99 -25.26
C SER A 59 14.25 -14.75 -26.03
N LEU A 60 13.32 -13.89 -26.47
CA LEU A 60 13.57 -12.79 -27.40
C LEU A 60 13.50 -11.39 -26.75
N PHE A 61 13.11 -11.29 -25.49
CA PHE A 61 12.77 -10.02 -24.83
C PHE A 61 13.88 -8.96 -24.90
N GLN A 62 15.14 -9.36 -24.66
CA GLN A 62 16.31 -8.48 -24.80
C GLN A 62 16.55 -8.07 -26.26
N GLN A 63 16.51 -9.02 -27.20
CA GLN A 63 16.76 -8.78 -28.63
C GLN A 63 15.71 -7.85 -29.24
N THR A 64 14.43 -8.07 -28.94
CA THR A 64 13.32 -7.18 -29.35
C THR A 64 13.49 -5.79 -28.75
N SER A 65 13.82 -5.69 -27.46
CA SER A 65 14.08 -4.40 -26.81
C SER A 65 15.27 -3.65 -27.45
N GLN A 66 16.32 -4.38 -27.85
CA GLN A 66 17.51 -3.83 -28.48
C GLN A 66 17.22 -3.25 -29.87
N GLN A 67 16.49 -3.97 -30.71
CA GLN A 67 16.06 -3.47 -32.03
C GLN A 67 15.18 -2.21 -31.90
N ILE A 68 14.29 -2.17 -30.89
CA ILE A 68 13.47 -0.99 -30.59
C ILE A 68 14.35 0.17 -30.12
N LEU A 69 15.33 -0.06 -29.24
CA LEU A 69 16.24 0.97 -28.74
C LEU A 69 17.07 1.59 -29.88
N GLU A 70 17.66 0.77 -30.73
CA GLU A 70 18.43 1.22 -31.89
C GLU A 70 17.57 2.04 -32.86
N ARG A 71 16.33 1.60 -33.14
CA ARG A 71 15.41 2.34 -34.02
C ARG A 71 14.96 3.67 -33.40
N VAL A 72 14.67 3.72 -32.09
CA VAL A 72 14.33 4.96 -31.38
C VAL A 72 15.52 5.93 -31.37
N GLN A 73 16.75 5.44 -31.17
CA GLN A 73 17.96 6.25 -31.26
C GLN A 73 18.19 6.81 -32.68
N GLN A 74 17.98 6.00 -33.72
CA GLN A 74 18.04 6.43 -35.12
C GLN A 74 17.01 7.53 -35.43
N LEU A 75 15.79 7.44 -34.90
CA LEU A 75 14.73 8.44 -35.08
C LEU A 75 14.98 9.74 -34.30
N ARG A 76 15.65 9.66 -33.13
CA ARG A 76 16.06 10.85 -32.35
C ARG A 76 17.28 11.57 -32.95
N HIS A 77 18.12 10.86 -33.69
CA HIS A 77 19.32 11.39 -34.33
C HIS A 77 19.37 10.99 -35.82
N PRO A 78 18.53 11.57 -36.69
CA PRO A 78 18.61 11.35 -38.12
C PRO A 78 20.01 11.74 -38.62
N LYS A 79 20.70 10.80 -39.26
CA LYS A 79 22.09 10.99 -39.70
C LYS A 79 22.18 12.18 -40.67
N ARG A 80 22.98 13.19 -40.32
CA ARG A 80 23.83 13.84 -41.32
C ARG A 80 24.78 12.76 -41.83
N GLU A 81 24.70 12.42 -43.10
CA GLU A 81 25.60 11.42 -43.68
C GLU A 81 27.02 11.97 -43.88
N ALA A 82 27.99 11.05 -43.81
CA ALA A 82 29.39 11.22 -44.21
C ALA A 82 30.20 12.39 -43.60
N ALA A 83 30.78 12.17 -42.41
CA ALA A 83 32.21 12.44 -42.17
C ALA A 83 32.73 11.65 -40.94
N HIS A 84 33.78 10.85 -41.16
CA HIS A 84 34.73 10.21 -40.21
C HIS A 84 34.29 9.78 -38.79
N ALA A 85 34.54 8.51 -38.48
CA ALA A 85 34.43 7.97 -37.12
C ALA A 85 35.70 8.25 -36.28
N THR A 86 35.51 8.59 -35.01
CA THR A 86 36.52 8.47 -33.94
C THR A 86 35.83 8.17 -32.61
N HIS A 87 36.47 7.36 -31.75
CA HIS A 87 35.94 7.06 -30.41
C HIS A 87 36.14 8.24 -29.46
N ALA A 88 35.08 8.60 -28.73
CA ALA A 88 35.19 9.21 -27.40
C ALA A 88 33.93 8.89 -26.58
N ALA A 89 34.10 8.49 -25.32
CA ALA A 89 33.00 8.47 -24.36
C ALA A 89 32.90 9.87 -23.72
N ALA A 90 31.70 10.44 -23.68
CA ALA A 90 31.46 11.74 -23.06
C ALA A 90 30.13 11.77 -22.30
N VAL A 91 30.20 12.19 -21.04
CA VAL A 91 29.04 12.60 -20.23
C VAL A 91 28.43 13.84 -20.89
N LEU A 92 27.10 13.89 -21.03
CA LEU A 92 26.40 15.06 -21.56
C LEU A 92 25.74 15.87 -20.44
N SER A 93 26.26 17.06 -20.22
CA SER A 93 25.77 18.07 -19.28
C SER A 93 24.62 18.91 -19.89
N VAL A 94 23.90 19.61 -19.02
CA VAL A 94 22.79 20.52 -19.36
C VAL A 94 23.30 21.92 -19.76
N PRO A 95 22.68 22.56 -20.77
CA PRO A 95 22.62 24.02 -20.90
C PRO A 95 21.20 24.57 -20.64
N GLU A 96 21.11 25.84 -20.24
CA GLU A 96 19.85 26.53 -19.89
C GLU A 96 19.21 27.32 -21.06
N ALA A 97 18.26 28.21 -20.73
CA ALA A 97 17.39 29.08 -21.56
C ALA A 97 18.08 29.83 -22.74
N GLN A 98 17.38 30.47 -23.69
CA GLN A 98 16.18 31.34 -23.64
C GLN A 98 15.72 31.60 -25.11
N GLU A 99 14.45 31.73 -25.54
CA GLU A 99 13.51 32.88 -25.50
C GLU A 99 12.20 32.56 -26.29
N SER A 100 11.23 33.49 -26.34
CA SER A 100 9.98 33.44 -27.16
C SER A 100 9.52 34.87 -27.50
N PRO A 101 8.73 35.17 -28.58
CA PRO A 101 7.36 34.67 -28.82
C PRO A 101 7.11 34.37 -30.35
N SER A 102 5.93 34.42 -31.02
CA SER A 102 4.54 34.85 -30.72
C SER A 102 3.45 34.22 -31.64
N LEU A 103 2.21 34.25 -31.14
CA LEU A 103 0.87 34.36 -31.76
C LEU A 103 0.59 34.04 -33.26
N LEU A 104 -0.41 33.18 -33.49
CA LEU A 104 -1.61 33.48 -34.33
C LEU A 104 -2.80 32.54 -33.99
N HIS A 105 -4.01 32.83 -34.51
CA HIS A 105 -5.32 32.24 -34.13
C HIS A 105 -5.81 31.20 -35.21
N PRO A 106 -7.03 30.57 -35.17
CA PRO A 106 -7.09 29.09 -35.17
C PRO A 106 -8.11 28.45 -36.15
N SER A 107 -7.72 27.41 -36.89
CA SER A 107 -8.70 26.66 -37.69
C SER A 107 -8.33 25.19 -37.95
N LEU A 108 -9.29 24.31 -37.62
CA LEU A 108 -9.48 22.95 -38.17
C LEU A 108 -8.45 21.85 -37.82
N LEU A 109 -8.72 21.19 -36.68
CA LEU A 109 -8.66 19.74 -36.43
C LEU A 109 -7.36 18.96 -36.73
N ASP A 110 -6.68 18.58 -35.65
CA ASP A 110 -5.91 17.33 -35.47
C ASP A 110 -4.97 16.87 -36.59
N ILE A 111 -4.00 17.73 -36.94
CA ILE A 111 -2.71 17.27 -37.50
C ILE A 111 -1.58 17.79 -36.61
N SER A 112 -1.11 16.96 -35.66
CA SER A 112 0.05 17.26 -34.84
C SER A 112 1.36 17.02 -35.62
N SER A 113 1.60 17.83 -36.66
CA SER A 113 2.77 17.73 -37.54
C SER A 113 3.80 18.83 -37.29
N THR A 114 4.23 18.99 -36.04
CA THR A 114 5.59 19.45 -35.74
C THR A 114 6.57 18.39 -36.24
N PRO A 115 7.44 18.67 -37.23
CA PRO A 115 8.18 17.61 -37.95
C PRO A 115 9.08 16.71 -37.09
N GLY A 116 9.45 17.13 -35.87
CA GLY A 116 10.27 16.36 -34.94
C GLY A 116 9.54 15.42 -33.98
N GLU A 117 8.20 15.40 -33.94
CA GLU A 117 7.44 14.68 -32.89
C GLU A 117 6.79 13.35 -33.33
N ARG A 118 6.87 13.01 -34.62
CA ARG A 118 6.09 11.91 -35.25
C ARG A 118 6.32 10.51 -34.65
N TRP A 119 7.46 10.30 -33.98
CA TRP A 119 7.84 9.08 -33.26
C TRP A 119 7.29 8.96 -31.83
N LYS A 120 6.49 9.93 -31.36
CA LYS A 120 5.84 9.90 -30.04
C LYS A 120 4.51 9.12 -30.10
N ALA A 121 4.30 8.15 -29.21
CA ALA A 121 3.01 7.45 -29.09
C ALA A 121 2.23 7.92 -27.86
N ARG A 122 0.94 8.25 -28.06
CA ARG A 122 -0.04 8.59 -27.02
C ARG A 122 -1.20 7.58 -27.03
N CYS A 123 -1.75 7.28 -25.86
CA CYS A 123 -3.03 6.57 -25.77
C CYS A 123 -4.14 7.51 -26.25
N GLN A 124 -5.03 7.06 -27.14
CA GLN A 124 -6.05 7.95 -27.72
C GLN A 124 -7.10 8.40 -26.70
N ASP A 125 -7.61 7.46 -25.88
CA ASP A 125 -8.67 7.71 -24.89
C ASP A 125 -8.27 8.77 -23.84
N THR A 126 -6.97 8.90 -23.54
CA THR A 126 -6.46 9.77 -22.45
C THR A 126 -5.46 10.84 -22.91
N GLN A 127 -5.00 10.78 -24.17
CA GLN A 127 -3.85 11.53 -24.72
C GLN A 127 -2.53 11.40 -23.94
N SER A 128 -2.46 10.49 -22.95
CA SER A 128 -1.27 10.24 -22.15
C SER A 128 -0.16 9.63 -23.00
N PRO A 129 1.11 10.05 -22.83
CA PRO A 129 2.25 9.34 -23.40
C PRO A 129 2.22 7.86 -23.02
N ILE A 130 2.35 6.97 -24.02
CA ILE A 130 2.34 5.51 -23.81
C ILE A 130 3.58 4.83 -24.38
N GLY A 131 4.33 5.48 -25.28
CA GLY A 131 5.62 4.96 -25.73
C GLY A 131 6.16 5.62 -27.00
N PHE A 132 6.60 4.81 -27.94
CA PHE A 132 7.22 5.22 -29.20
C PHE A 132 6.44 4.70 -30.41
N ASN A 133 6.17 5.58 -31.37
CA ASN A 133 5.63 5.27 -32.67
C ASN A 133 6.78 5.01 -33.65
N LEU A 134 6.71 3.90 -34.38
CA LEU A 134 7.71 3.44 -35.36
C LEU A 134 7.09 3.23 -36.75
N ALA A 135 5.86 3.68 -37.00
CA ALA A 135 5.12 3.41 -38.25
C ALA A 135 5.83 3.92 -39.52
N ASP A 136 6.64 4.97 -39.41
CA ASP A 136 7.42 5.56 -40.51
C ASP A 136 8.73 4.83 -40.78
N ALA A 137 9.23 4.07 -39.81
CA ALA A 137 10.41 3.23 -39.92
C ALA A 137 10.19 1.92 -39.15
N PRO A 138 9.34 1.00 -39.65
CA PRO A 138 9.01 -0.25 -38.95
C PRO A 138 10.21 -1.16 -38.78
N ILE A 139 10.21 -1.99 -37.74
CA ILE A 139 11.24 -3.02 -37.54
C ILE A 139 10.71 -4.33 -38.16
N PRO A 140 11.29 -4.83 -39.26
CA PRO A 140 10.82 -6.06 -39.89
C PRO A 140 11.17 -7.29 -39.04
N ILE A 141 10.29 -8.30 -39.04
CA ILE A 141 10.52 -9.57 -38.34
C ILE A 141 11.08 -10.59 -39.35
N SER A 142 12.31 -11.04 -39.16
CA SER A 142 12.97 -12.00 -40.05
C SER A 142 12.51 -13.45 -39.84
N LYS A 143 12.55 -14.26 -40.91
CA LYS A 143 11.92 -15.58 -40.99
C LYS A 143 12.64 -16.70 -40.20
N ASP A 144 13.94 -16.59 -39.95
CA ASP A 144 14.72 -17.79 -39.62
C ASP A 144 14.88 -18.07 -38.11
N GLU A 145 14.76 -17.06 -37.23
CA GLU A 145 15.01 -17.24 -35.79
C GLU A 145 13.92 -16.69 -34.84
N LEU A 146 13.02 -15.80 -35.29
CA LEU A 146 12.11 -15.04 -34.40
C LEU A 146 10.67 -15.58 -34.32
N LEU A 147 10.23 -16.37 -35.30
CA LEU A 147 8.80 -16.49 -35.67
C LEU A 147 7.86 -17.10 -34.63
N ARG A 148 8.36 -17.96 -33.75
CA ARG A 148 7.51 -18.71 -32.80
C ARG A 148 7.34 -18.02 -31.46
N ASP A 149 8.12 -16.97 -31.17
CA ASP A 149 8.36 -16.47 -29.80
C ASP A 149 7.85 -15.06 -29.52
N PHE A 150 6.77 -14.66 -30.19
CA PHE A 150 5.83 -13.66 -29.66
C PHE A 150 4.60 -14.34 -29.05
N GLN A 151 3.99 -13.70 -28.04
CA GLN A 151 2.61 -13.94 -27.63
C GLN A 151 1.75 -12.87 -28.30
N LEU A 152 0.71 -13.26 -29.04
CA LEU A 152 -0.16 -12.33 -29.77
C LEU A 152 -1.53 -12.13 -29.08
N ARG A 153 -2.17 -10.99 -29.38
CA ARG A 153 -3.54 -10.65 -28.98
C ARG A 153 -4.44 -10.48 -30.20
N GLY A 154 -4.92 -11.60 -30.73
CA GLY A 154 -5.92 -11.63 -31.80
C GLY A 154 -7.00 -12.66 -31.55
N GLU A 155 -7.86 -12.86 -32.54
CA GLU A 155 -8.61 -14.11 -32.67
C GLU A 155 -7.69 -15.22 -33.18
N VAL A 156 -8.16 -16.47 -33.08
CA VAL A 156 -7.36 -17.65 -33.47
C VAL A 156 -6.95 -17.58 -34.94
N ASP A 157 -7.83 -17.11 -35.82
CA ASP A 157 -7.55 -17.06 -37.26
C ASP A 157 -6.74 -15.82 -37.67
N THR A 158 -6.86 -14.68 -36.97
CA THR A 158 -5.90 -13.58 -37.06
C THR A 158 -4.49 -14.07 -36.70
N THR A 159 -4.37 -14.83 -35.60
CA THR A 159 -3.10 -15.37 -35.11
C THR A 159 -2.48 -16.30 -36.14
N LYS A 160 -3.23 -17.28 -36.68
CA LYS A 160 -2.77 -18.19 -37.74
C LYS A 160 -2.37 -17.47 -39.03
N LEU A 161 -3.06 -16.39 -39.41
CA LEU A 161 -2.75 -15.67 -40.65
C LEU A 161 -1.47 -14.85 -40.50
N VAL A 162 -1.30 -14.18 -39.35
CA VAL A 162 -0.05 -13.50 -38.99
C VAL A 162 1.13 -14.50 -38.94
N GLU A 163 0.92 -15.71 -38.39
CA GLU A 163 1.91 -16.80 -38.40
C GLU A 163 2.32 -17.28 -39.80
N ARG A 164 1.45 -17.16 -40.81
CA ARG A 164 1.73 -17.55 -42.21
C ARG A 164 2.50 -16.49 -43.00
N HIS A 165 2.30 -15.21 -42.68
CA HIS A 165 2.78 -14.08 -43.47
C HIS A 165 3.68 -13.15 -42.64
N TRP A 166 4.45 -13.70 -41.69
CA TRP A 166 5.31 -12.95 -40.78
C TRP A 166 6.31 -12.01 -41.50
N ASP A 167 6.77 -12.39 -42.69
CA ASP A 167 7.63 -11.57 -43.56
C ASP A 167 6.97 -10.32 -44.14
N ARG A 168 5.64 -10.19 -43.98
CA ARG A 168 4.85 -9.00 -44.33
C ARG A 168 4.41 -8.20 -43.09
N VAL A 169 5.02 -8.44 -41.93
CA VAL A 169 4.68 -7.77 -40.65
C VAL A 169 5.92 -7.18 -40.00
N GLY A 170 5.77 -6.00 -39.39
CA GLY A 170 6.83 -5.36 -38.60
C GLY A 170 6.30 -4.72 -37.32
N ILE A 171 7.20 -4.46 -36.38
CA ILE A 171 6.91 -3.67 -35.18
C ILE A 171 6.73 -2.22 -35.62
N THR A 172 5.52 -1.67 -35.44
CA THR A 172 5.16 -0.28 -35.76
C THR A 172 4.96 0.60 -34.53
N ALA A 173 4.89 0.04 -33.32
CA ALA A 173 4.95 0.81 -32.08
C ALA A 173 5.48 -0.03 -30.91
N ALA A 174 6.01 0.65 -29.89
CA ALA A 174 6.41 0.08 -28.62
C ALA A 174 5.75 0.87 -27.47
N TYR A 175 5.18 0.15 -26.51
CA TYR A 175 4.31 0.68 -25.45
C TYR A 175 4.79 0.25 -24.06
N PHE A 176 4.73 1.18 -23.11
CA PHE A 176 5.11 0.99 -21.71
C PHE A 176 3.90 1.15 -20.77
N PRO A 177 2.86 0.29 -20.87
CA PRO A 177 1.55 0.55 -20.27
C PRO A 177 1.56 0.70 -18.74
N LEU A 178 2.50 0.03 -18.04
CA LEU A 178 2.61 0.14 -16.58
C LEU A 178 3.21 1.49 -16.18
N VAL A 179 4.33 1.89 -16.78
CA VAL A 179 4.97 3.21 -16.55
C VAL A 179 4.06 4.36 -16.99
N ALA A 180 3.31 4.18 -18.09
CA ALA A 180 2.34 5.16 -18.60
C ALA A 180 1.14 5.39 -17.65
N LEU A 181 0.89 4.48 -16.69
CA LEU A 181 -0.06 4.68 -15.60
C LEU A 181 0.64 5.19 -14.32
N LEU A 182 1.80 4.63 -13.99
CA LEU A 182 2.54 4.96 -12.77
C LEU A 182 2.98 6.42 -12.73
N LEU A 183 3.55 6.97 -13.80
CA LEU A 183 4.08 8.34 -13.76
C LEU A 183 2.97 9.39 -13.61
N PRO A 184 1.86 9.38 -14.38
CA PRO A 184 0.75 10.29 -14.12
C PRO A 184 0.13 10.12 -12.73
N LYS A 185 0.00 8.88 -12.23
CA LYS A 185 -0.56 8.63 -10.89
C LYS A 185 0.37 9.15 -9.80
N TRP A 186 1.67 8.98 -9.96
CA TRP A 186 2.67 9.52 -9.04
C TRP A 186 2.68 11.05 -9.07
N THR A 187 2.65 11.68 -10.25
CA THR A 187 2.53 13.15 -10.35
C THR A 187 1.24 13.67 -9.70
N GLN A 188 0.11 12.97 -9.84
CA GLN A 188 -1.12 13.29 -9.10
C GLN A 188 -0.90 13.24 -7.58
N VAL A 189 -0.32 12.16 -7.06
CA VAL A 189 -0.01 12.00 -5.63
C VAL A 189 0.95 13.09 -5.15
N LEU A 190 2.03 13.38 -5.88
CA LEU A 190 2.97 14.45 -5.52
C LEU A 190 2.28 15.83 -5.46
N LYS A 191 1.28 16.08 -6.30
CA LYS A 191 0.46 17.29 -6.24
C LYS A 191 -0.49 17.31 -5.03
N GLU A 192 -1.15 16.19 -4.74
CA GLU A 192 -2.03 16.03 -3.57
C GLU A 192 -1.26 16.24 -2.25
N PHE A 193 -0.01 15.80 -2.17
CA PHE A 193 0.90 16.01 -1.04
C PHE A 193 1.75 17.30 -1.13
N GLN A 194 1.52 18.18 -2.11
CA GLN A 194 2.26 19.44 -2.34
C GLN A 194 3.79 19.29 -2.54
N SER A 195 4.23 18.07 -2.89
CA SER A 195 5.63 17.70 -3.18
C SER A 195 6.01 17.87 -4.66
N GLU A 196 5.16 18.44 -5.52
CA GLU A 196 5.41 18.58 -6.96
C GLU A 196 6.71 19.34 -7.29
N GLY A 197 7.13 20.29 -6.44
CA GLY A 197 8.41 21.02 -6.54
C GLY A 197 9.64 20.31 -5.94
N SER A 198 9.51 19.10 -5.37
CA SER A 198 10.67 18.32 -4.92
C SER A 198 11.50 17.83 -6.12
N ARG A 199 12.78 17.53 -5.91
CA ARG A 199 13.56 16.69 -6.84
C ARG A 199 12.91 15.29 -6.92
N GLN A 200 12.51 14.89 -8.13
CA GLN A 200 11.84 13.62 -8.44
C GLN A 200 12.83 12.64 -9.09
N LEU A 201 12.96 11.43 -8.53
CA LEU A 201 13.94 10.41 -8.89
C LEU A 201 13.22 9.08 -9.17
N VAL A 202 13.35 8.55 -10.39
CA VAL A 202 12.68 7.31 -10.83
C VAL A 202 13.72 6.19 -10.96
N TYR A 203 13.76 5.30 -9.97
CA TYR A 203 14.63 4.13 -9.93
C TYR A 203 14.01 2.97 -10.71
N LEU A 204 14.67 2.59 -11.79
CA LEU A 204 14.27 1.55 -12.74
C LEU A 204 15.10 0.29 -12.48
N ILE A 205 14.54 -0.61 -11.67
CA ILE A 205 15.16 -1.88 -11.31
C ILE A 205 14.94 -2.88 -12.44
N SER A 206 16.02 -3.50 -12.89
CA SER A 206 16.03 -4.52 -13.94
C SER A 206 16.86 -5.75 -13.54
N GLY A 207 16.80 -6.79 -14.36
CA GLY A 207 17.48 -8.07 -14.15
C GLY A 207 17.06 -9.15 -15.15
N ALA A 208 17.72 -10.31 -15.07
CA ALA A 208 17.47 -11.51 -15.86
C ALA A 208 17.24 -12.74 -14.96
N GLY A 209 16.38 -13.67 -15.36
CA GLY A 209 16.22 -14.97 -14.70
C GLY A 209 16.97 -16.08 -15.43
N ILE A 210 17.57 -17.05 -14.73
CA ILE A 210 18.21 -18.19 -15.41
C ILE A 210 17.18 -18.94 -16.28
N PRO A 211 17.43 -19.16 -17.59
CA PRO A 211 16.56 -20.00 -18.42
C PRO A 211 16.66 -21.47 -18.01
N ARG A 212 15.54 -22.20 -18.06
CA ARG A 212 15.51 -23.64 -17.76
C ARG A 212 16.15 -24.50 -18.86
N ASN A 213 16.12 -24.04 -20.11
CA ASN A 213 16.84 -24.67 -21.20
C ASN A 213 18.24 -24.05 -21.29
N MET A 214 19.29 -24.86 -21.19
CA MET A 214 20.69 -24.41 -21.30
C MET A 214 21.06 -23.89 -22.69
N GLN A 215 20.25 -24.19 -23.72
CA GLN A 215 20.43 -23.69 -25.09
C GLN A 215 19.97 -22.22 -25.25
N HIS A 216 19.18 -21.68 -24.31
CA HIS A 216 18.71 -20.30 -24.39
C HIS A 216 19.76 -19.35 -23.77
N SER A 217 19.95 -18.17 -24.36
CA SER A 217 20.84 -17.15 -23.79
C SER A 217 20.45 -16.80 -22.35
N ARG A 218 21.45 -16.73 -21.46
CA ARG A 218 21.28 -16.29 -20.06
C ARG A 218 20.81 -14.84 -19.94
N SER A 219 20.98 -14.02 -20.98
CA SER A 219 20.56 -12.62 -21.03
C SER A 219 19.30 -12.38 -21.88
N GLY A 220 18.84 -13.35 -22.68
CA GLY A 220 17.77 -13.13 -23.68
C GLY A 220 16.44 -12.64 -23.11
N ASN A 221 16.24 -12.81 -21.80
CA ASN A 221 15.09 -12.35 -21.02
C ASN A 221 15.36 -11.07 -20.21
N SER A 222 16.53 -10.44 -20.35
CA SER A 222 16.96 -9.30 -19.53
C SER A 222 16.05 -8.09 -19.77
N THR A 223 15.58 -7.50 -18.68
CA THR A 223 14.79 -6.26 -18.67
C THR A 223 15.65 -4.99 -18.77
N GLU A 224 16.96 -5.13 -18.85
CA GLU A 224 17.94 -4.03 -18.85
C GLU A 224 17.76 -3.05 -20.02
N ILE A 225 17.55 -3.57 -21.23
CA ILE A 225 17.36 -2.73 -22.42
C ILE A 225 15.99 -2.06 -22.41
N THR A 226 14.98 -2.71 -21.82
CA THR A 226 13.67 -2.10 -21.55
C THR A 226 13.77 -0.97 -20.52
N ALA A 227 14.67 -1.08 -19.52
CA ALA A 227 14.96 0.03 -18.61
C ALA A 227 15.57 1.23 -19.37
N GLN A 228 16.51 1.00 -20.30
CA GLN A 228 17.06 2.07 -21.14
C GLN A 228 15.98 2.72 -22.03
N LEU A 229 15.07 1.93 -22.61
CA LEU A 229 13.89 2.45 -23.33
C LEU A 229 12.98 3.30 -22.42
N ILE A 230 12.77 2.88 -21.18
CA ILE A 230 11.97 3.63 -20.19
C ILE A 230 12.71 4.91 -19.76
N VAL A 231 14.04 4.92 -19.63
CA VAL A 231 14.83 6.15 -19.40
C VAL A 231 14.60 7.16 -20.54
N LEU A 232 14.63 6.71 -21.80
CA LEU A 232 14.32 7.58 -22.95
C LEU A 232 12.88 8.10 -22.92
N PHE A 233 11.92 7.28 -22.46
CA PHE A 233 10.52 7.67 -22.28
C PHE A 233 10.37 8.74 -21.17
N VAL A 234 10.97 8.52 -19.99
CA VAL A 234 10.93 9.49 -18.88
C VAL A 234 11.54 10.81 -19.31
N HIS A 235 12.75 10.83 -19.87
CA HIS A 235 13.40 12.07 -20.30
C HIS A 235 12.64 12.80 -21.43
N GLN A 236 11.87 12.08 -22.27
CA GLN A 236 11.13 12.71 -23.36
C GLN A 236 9.77 13.32 -22.93
N TYR A 237 9.12 12.77 -21.90
CA TYR A 237 7.76 13.19 -21.51
C TYR A 237 7.68 13.81 -20.10
N TYR A 238 8.67 13.55 -19.24
CA TYR A 238 8.75 14.02 -17.85
C TYR A 238 10.16 14.59 -17.57
N PRO A 239 10.60 15.65 -18.27
CA PRO A 239 11.99 16.14 -18.21
C PRO A 239 12.43 16.68 -16.83
N HIS A 240 11.49 16.86 -15.89
CA HIS A 240 11.75 17.21 -14.49
C HIS A 240 12.06 15.98 -13.60
N MET A 241 11.79 14.76 -14.08
CA MET A 241 12.11 13.50 -13.40
C MET A 241 13.48 12.99 -13.86
N THR A 242 14.36 12.67 -12.91
CA THR A 242 15.64 12.01 -13.19
C THR A 242 15.44 10.49 -13.17
N ALA A 243 15.63 9.79 -14.29
CA ALA A 243 15.57 8.33 -14.33
C ALA A 243 16.94 7.70 -14.01
N ILE A 244 16.97 6.72 -13.11
CA ILE A 244 18.17 6.02 -12.65
C ILE A 244 17.99 4.51 -12.87
N GLN A 245 18.84 3.91 -13.70
CA GLN A 245 18.82 2.47 -13.94
C GLN A 245 19.66 1.72 -12.89
N VAL A 246 19.13 0.60 -12.39
CA VAL A 246 19.87 -0.35 -11.54
C VAL A 246 19.64 -1.76 -12.07
N HIS A 247 20.70 -2.51 -12.37
CA HIS A 247 20.61 -3.81 -13.02
C HIS A 247 21.26 -4.93 -12.20
N SER A 248 20.45 -5.86 -11.71
CA SER A 248 20.90 -6.91 -10.78
C SER A 248 21.66 -8.09 -11.42
N GLY A 249 21.99 -8.01 -12.70
CA GLY A 249 22.42 -9.17 -13.47
C GLY A 249 21.35 -10.28 -13.48
N SER A 250 21.82 -11.52 -13.30
CA SER A 250 20.98 -12.73 -13.40
C SER A 250 20.20 -13.08 -12.12
N ASN A 251 19.66 -14.30 -12.05
CA ASN A 251 19.04 -14.92 -10.88
C ASN A 251 17.83 -14.22 -10.21
N ILE A 252 17.05 -13.35 -10.87
CA ILE A 252 15.91 -12.62 -10.26
C ILE A 252 14.84 -13.48 -9.54
N PHE A 253 14.86 -14.81 -9.69
CA PHE A 253 13.99 -15.77 -8.99
C PHE A 253 14.53 -16.26 -7.63
N ARG A 254 15.78 -15.95 -7.26
CA ARG A 254 16.44 -16.39 -6.01
C ARG A 254 16.31 -15.32 -4.92
N PHE A 255 15.79 -15.69 -3.74
CA PHE A 255 15.54 -14.72 -2.65
C PHE A 255 16.85 -14.12 -2.10
N ASP A 256 17.85 -14.97 -1.93
CA ASP A 256 19.21 -14.68 -1.50
C ASP A 256 19.94 -13.70 -2.44
N ASP A 257 19.93 -13.96 -3.75
CA ASP A 257 20.51 -13.04 -4.74
C ASP A 257 19.77 -11.68 -4.76
N ASN A 258 18.43 -11.71 -4.65
CA ASN A 258 17.62 -10.49 -4.57
C ASN A 258 17.93 -9.66 -3.31
N VAL A 259 18.10 -10.28 -2.14
CA VAL A 259 18.45 -9.56 -0.90
C VAL A 259 19.87 -8.99 -0.97
N GLN A 260 20.82 -9.71 -1.57
CA GLN A 260 22.17 -9.18 -1.82
C GLN A 260 22.15 -7.97 -2.73
N PHE A 261 21.45 -8.03 -3.88
CA PHE A 261 21.25 -6.90 -4.80
C PHE A 261 20.67 -5.67 -4.10
N MET A 262 19.56 -5.84 -3.37
CA MET A 262 18.93 -4.71 -2.66
C MET A 262 19.88 -4.09 -1.62
N THR A 263 20.69 -4.91 -0.95
CA THR A 263 21.60 -4.47 0.12
C THR A 263 22.89 -3.85 -0.39
N ARG A 264 23.41 -4.27 -1.55
CA ARG A 264 24.72 -3.84 -2.08
C ARG A 264 24.63 -2.79 -3.19
N GLU A 265 23.52 -2.72 -3.91
CA GLU A 265 23.37 -1.85 -5.09
C GLU A 265 22.26 -0.83 -4.89
N LEU A 266 21.01 -1.25 -4.65
CA LEU A 266 19.90 -0.31 -4.57
C LEU A 266 19.95 0.57 -3.32
N ARG A 267 20.08 -0.02 -2.12
CA ARG A 267 19.99 0.74 -0.88
C ARG A 267 21.13 1.77 -0.71
N PRO A 268 22.40 1.47 -1.05
CA PRO A 268 23.48 2.47 -1.00
C PRO A 268 23.23 3.71 -1.87
N LEU A 269 22.60 3.56 -3.04
CA LEU A 269 22.23 4.71 -3.90
C LEU A 269 21.17 5.61 -3.25
N LEU A 270 20.26 5.03 -2.48
CA LEU A 270 19.24 5.77 -1.71
C LEU A 270 19.83 6.34 -0.41
N GLU A 271 20.76 5.63 0.23
CA GLU A 271 21.47 6.05 1.44
C GLU A 271 22.35 7.29 1.18
N ALA A 272 23.02 7.38 0.02
CA ALA A 272 23.78 8.57 -0.37
C ALA A 272 22.90 9.82 -0.55
N HIS A 273 21.68 9.68 -1.10
CA HIS A 273 20.73 10.78 -1.18
C HIS A 273 20.14 11.17 0.19
N ARG A 274 19.95 10.20 1.08
CA ARG A 274 19.56 10.44 2.48
C ARG A 274 20.66 11.21 3.23
N GLU A 275 21.92 10.82 3.08
CA GLU A 275 23.06 11.52 3.68
C GLU A 275 23.17 12.97 3.19
N THR A 276 22.99 13.19 1.88
CA THR A 276 22.88 14.54 1.29
C THR A 276 21.78 15.41 1.92
N LEU A 277 20.74 14.81 2.51
CA LEU A 277 19.71 15.53 3.28
C LEU A 277 20.07 15.67 4.76
N VAL A 278 20.66 14.65 5.40
CA VAL A 278 21.16 14.72 6.78
C VAL A 278 22.14 15.88 6.93
N ASP A 279 23.09 16.03 5.99
CA ASP A 279 24.07 17.12 5.97
C ASP A 279 23.42 18.52 5.84
N ARG A 280 22.22 18.60 5.27
CA ARG A 280 21.51 19.86 4.98
C ARG A 280 20.47 20.25 6.03
N CYS A 281 19.87 19.29 6.73
CA CYS A 281 18.75 19.55 7.64
C CYS A 281 18.73 18.66 8.91
N GLY A 282 19.78 17.88 9.16
CA GLY A 282 19.89 17.02 10.34
C GLY A 282 18.73 16.04 10.45
N GLU A 283 18.21 15.84 11.66
CA GLU A 283 17.08 14.94 11.96
C GLU A 283 15.79 15.22 11.16
N ALA A 284 15.64 16.43 10.58
CA ALA A 284 14.50 16.76 9.74
C ALA A 284 14.50 16.03 8.38
N TRP A 285 15.59 15.33 8.00
CA TRP A 285 15.72 14.63 6.71
C TRP A 285 14.53 13.73 6.37
N LYS A 286 13.90 13.13 7.39
CA LYS A 286 12.73 12.24 7.28
C LYS A 286 11.51 12.92 6.66
N ALA A 287 11.34 14.23 6.87
CA ALA A 287 10.27 15.03 6.25
C ALA A 287 10.57 15.41 4.79
N HIS A 288 11.78 15.10 4.30
CA HIS A 288 12.27 15.49 2.98
C HIS A 288 12.73 14.31 2.11
N PHE A 289 12.55 13.07 2.57
CA PHE A 289 12.97 11.84 1.90
C PHE A 289 11.79 10.85 1.83
N HIS A 290 11.06 10.85 0.71
CA HIS A 290 9.82 10.10 0.56
C HIS A 290 9.95 9.03 -0.52
N VAL A 291 9.79 7.76 -0.13
CA VAL A 291 9.91 6.61 -1.04
C VAL A 291 8.53 6.10 -1.43
N THR A 292 8.34 5.86 -2.72
CA THR A 292 7.15 5.24 -3.31
C THR A 292 7.58 3.97 -4.05
N ILE A 293 7.01 2.82 -3.71
CA ILE A 293 7.24 1.54 -4.41
C ILE A 293 6.10 1.30 -5.40
N ALA A 294 6.43 1.04 -6.66
CA ALA A 294 5.46 0.56 -7.64
C ALA A 294 5.26 -0.95 -7.47
N TYR A 295 4.11 -1.35 -6.93
CA TYR A 295 3.63 -2.73 -7.00
C TYR A 295 2.97 -2.98 -8.35
N ALA A 296 3.83 -3.26 -9.32
CA ALA A 296 3.49 -3.74 -10.65
C ALA A 296 3.72 -5.27 -10.75
N ASP A 297 4.08 -5.76 -11.93
CA ASP A 297 4.40 -7.16 -12.20
C ASP A 297 5.87 -7.50 -11.83
N GLY A 298 6.17 -8.77 -11.58
CA GLY A 298 7.53 -9.24 -11.32
C GLY A 298 7.65 -10.49 -10.44
N PRO A 299 8.88 -11.02 -10.25
CA PRO A 299 9.11 -12.18 -9.40
C PRO A 299 8.75 -11.90 -7.93
N PRO A 300 8.00 -12.77 -7.25
CA PRO A 300 7.68 -12.59 -5.83
C PRO A 300 8.91 -12.44 -4.93
N ALA A 301 10.03 -13.08 -5.27
CA ALA A 301 11.31 -12.94 -4.56
C ALA A 301 11.91 -11.52 -4.68
N ARG A 302 11.83 -10.92 -5.87
CA ARG A 302 12.29 -9.56 -6.17
C ARG A 302 11.42 -8.51 -5.48
N LEU A 303 10.09 -8.65 -5.55
CA LEU A 303 9.14 -7.73 -4.91
C LEU A 303 9.18 -7.83 -3.37
N SER A 304 9.36 -9.04 -2.82
CA SER A 304 9.49 -9.23 -1.37
C SER A 304 10.79 -8.65 -0.82
N ALA A 305 11.92 -8.87 -1.50
CA ALA A 305 13.21 -8.28 -1.12
C ALA A 305 13.16 -6.75 -1.22
N LEU A 306 12.57 -6.20 -2.30
CA LEU A 306 12.38 -4.76 -2.48
C LEU A 306 11.62 -4.13 -1.30
N ASN A 307 10.47 -4.71 -0.94
CA ASN A 307 9.67 -4.22 0.18
C ASN A 307 10.43 -4.34 1.51
N ALA A 308 11.04 -5.49 1.80
CA ALA A 308 11.76 -5.72 3.04
C ALA A 308 12.96 -4.77 3.22
N SER A 309 13.74 -4.51 2.17
CA SER A 309 14.91 -3.64 2.21
C SER A 309 14.58 -2.15 2.27
N LEU A 310 13.41 -1.72 1.75
CA LEU A 310 13.00 -0.31 1.77
C LEU A 310 11.99 0.03 2.89
N ARG A 311 11.43 -0.96 3.59
CA ARG A 311 10.52 -0.84 4.75
C ARG A 311 10.97 0.20 5.78
N MET A 312 12.28 0.35 6.00
CA MET A 312 12.88 1.32 6.92
C MET A 312 12.60 2.79 6.57
N TYR A 313 12.21 3.08 5.32
CA TYR A 313 11.85 4.43 4.86
C TYR A 313 10.33 4.69 4.86
N ARG A 314 9.53 3.80 5.49
CA ARG A 314 8.05 3.84 5.50
C ARG A 314 7.45 4.14 4.11
N PRO A 315 7.78 3.34 3.08
CA PRO A 315 7.42 3.66 1.70
C PRO A 315 5.90 3.69 1.50
N SER A 316 5.43 4.66 0.72
CA SER A 316 4.10 4.59 0.11
C SER A 316 4.11 3.63 -1.08
N TYR A 317 2.93 3.23 -1.55
CA TYR A 317 2.78 2.20 -2.57
C TYR A 317 1.83 2.67 -3.69
N LEU A 318 2.23 2.41 -4.94
CA LEU A 318 1.38 2.51 -6.12
C LEU A 318 1.09 1.10 -6.64
N HIS A 319 -0.12 0.59 -6.42
CA HIS A 319 -0.48 -0.79 -6.70
C HIS A 319 -1.32 -0.89 -7.97
N ILE A 320 -0.74 -1.49 -9.02
CA ILE A 320 -1.42 -1.73 -10.29
C ILE A 320 -2.18 -3.06 -10.20
N TRP A 321 -3.43 -3.02 -9.75
CA TRP A 321 -4.24 -4.24 -9.57
C TRP A 321 -4.72 -4.84 -10.90
N GLN A 322 -4.77 -4.04 -12.00
CA GLN A 322 -5.11 -4.50 -13.35
C GLN A 322 -3.94 -4.38 -14.35
N LEU A 323 -2.90 -5.19 -14.16
CA LEU A 323 -1.68 -5.26 -14.98
C LEU A 323 -1.88 -5.52 -16.50
N LYS A 324 -3.11 -5.72 -16.98
CA LYS A 324 -3.42 -6.20 -18.33
C LYS A 324 -4.57 -5.47 -19.04
N THR A 325 -5.15 -4.39 -18.50
CA THR A 325 -6.22 -3.62 -19.18
C THR A 325 -5.80 -3.20 -20.59
N PHE A 326 -4.60 -2.64 -20.74
CA PHE A 326 -4.07 -2.28 -22.06
C PHE A 326 -3.90 -3.48 -23.00
N TRP A 327 -3.51 -4.65 -22.47
CA TRP A 327 -3.35 -5.87 -23.26
C TRP A 327 -4.69 -6.46 -23.73
N HIS A 328 -5.76 -6.29 -22.97
CA HIS A 328 -7.08 -6.82 -23.32
C HIS A 328 -7.95 -5.83 -24.11
N GLU A 329 -7.86 -4.53 -23.82
CA GLU A 329 -8.77 -3.47 -24.30
C GLU A 329 -8.08 -2.32 -25.08
N ARG A 330 -6.74 -2.28 -25.17
CA ARG A 330 -5.94 -1.15 -25.70
C ARG A 330 -6.08 0.19 -24.91
N LYS A 331 -6.63 0.17 -23.69
CA LYS A 331 -6.85 1.37 -22.86
C LYS A 331 -5.85 1.53 -21.72
N LEU A 332 -5.69 2.76 -21.26
CA LEU A 332 -5.09 3.11 -19.97
C LEU A 332 -6.21 3.64 -19.04
N SER A 333 -6.29 3.13 -17.82
CA SER A 333 -7.27 3.56 -16.81
C SER A 333 -6.56 3.95 -15.51
N MET A 334 -6.78 5.18 -15.05
CA MET A 334 -6.22 5.69 -13.79
C MET A 334 -6.85 5.06 -12.53
N ALA A 335 -7.94 4.32 -12.70
CA ALA A 335 -8.56 3.50 -11.65
C ALA A 335 -7.86 2.14 -11.47
N ASP A 336 -6.97 1.76 -12.39
CA ASP A 336 -6.21 0.50 -12.34
C ASP A 336 -5.02 0.58 -11.36
N VAL A 337 -4.74 1.78 -10.82
CA VAL A 337 -3.64 2.06 -9.89
C VAL A 337 -4.16 2.70 -8.62
N ASP A 338 -4.10 1.96 -7.52
CA ASP A 338 -4.38 2.45 -6.17
C ASP A 338 -3.14 3.10 -5.55
N PHE A 339 -3.37 4.11 -4.71
CA PHE A 339 -2.34 4.66 -3.83
C PHE A 339 -2.60 4.24 -2.38
N HIS A 340 -1.56 3.80 -1.68
CA HIS A 340 -1.63 3.47 -0.27
C HIS A 340 -0.42 4.06 0.47
N SER A 341 -0.64 4.83 1.54
CA SER A 341 0.42 5.12 2.50
C SER A 341 0.87 3.85 3.23
N PHE A 342 2.08 3.88 3.79
CA PHE A 342 2.67 2.77 4.54
C PHE A 342 1.74 2.22 5.63
N GLU A 343 1.08 3.11 6.38
CA GLU A 343 0.20 2.82 7.53
C GLU A 343 -1.07 2.05 7.14
N ASN A 344 -1.47 2.07 5.87
CA ASN A 344 -2.66 1.35 5.39
C ASN A 344 -2.32 -0.08 4.91
N ILE A 345 -1.05 -0.38 4.61
CA ILE A 345 -0.57 -1.71 4.18
C ILE A 345 0.21 -2.43 5.30
N GLU A 346 0.88 -1.68 6.17
CA GLU A 346 1.75 -2.22 7.21
C GLU A 346 0.94 -2.93 8.31
N ALA A 347 1.13 -4.24 8.42
CA ALA A 347 0.53 -5.05 9.47
C ALA A 347 1.18 -4.75 10.82
N SER A 348 0.55 -3.86 11.61
CA SER A 348 0.90 -3.62 13.01
C SER A 348 0.81 -4.94 13.80
N PRO A 349 1.88 -5.41 14.47
CA PRO A 349 1.85 -6.67 15.21
C PRO A 349 1.02 -6.58 16.49
N LEU A 350 0.49 -7.72 16.96
CA LEU A 350 -0.01 -7.84 18.33
C LEU A 350 1.15 -7.67 19.32
N VAL A 351 1.00 -6.73 20.24
CA VAL A 351 1.91 -6.52 21.36
C VAL A 351 1.21 -6.91 22.65
N ALA A 352 1.80 -7.84 23.41
CA ALA A 352 1.39 -8.12 24.78
C ALA A 352 1.77 -6.91 25.67
N PRO A 353 0.87 -6.36 26.52
CA PRO A 353 1.13 -5.13 27.26
C PRO A 353 2.41 -5.15 28.11
N SER A 354 2.79 -6.31 28.68
CA SER A 354 4.04 -6.49 29.43
C SER A 354 5.32 -6.35 28.58
N LYS A 355 5.21 -6.35 27.25
CA LYS A 355 6.30 -6.10 26.28
C LYS A 355 6.22 -4.71 25.65
N ALA A 356 5.21 -3.90 25.99
CA ALA A 356 5.05 -2.55 25.48
C ALA A 356 5.73 -1.50 26.39
N ASP A 357 5.90 -0.28 25.88
CA ASP A 357 6.46 0.84 26.64
C ASP A 357 5.54 1.32 27.78
N ALA A 358 6.09 2.12 28.70
CA ALA A 358 5.40 2.57 29.90
C ALA A 358 4.10 3.36 29.64
N MET A 359 4.03 4.18 28.57
CA MET A 359 2.77 4.87 28.21
C MET A 359 1.72 3.89 27.70
N THR A 360 2.10 2.92 26.86
CA THR A 360 1.18 1.86 26.43
C THR A 360 0.70 1.03 27.62
N GLN A 361 1.59 0.66 28.56
CA GLN A 361 1.20 -0.04 29.79
C GLN A 361 0.22 0.78 30.65
N MET A 362 0.42 2.09 30.72
CA MET A 362 -0.49 3.02 31.43
C MET A 362 -1.87 3.08 30.76
N VAL A 363 -1.96 3.30 29.44
CA VAL A 363 -3.26 3.39 28.76
C VAL A 363 -4.03 2.07 28.79
N VAL A 364 -3.33 0.93 28.75
CA VAL A 364 -3.95 -0.40 28.89
C VAL A 364 -4.49 -0.63 30.30
N ARG A 365 -3.78 -0.16 31.34
CA ARG A 365 -4.25 -0.21 32.74
C ARG A 365 -5.52 0.62 32.90
N GLU A 366 -5.50 1.86 32.43
CA GLU A 366 -6.62 2.78 32.51
C GLU A 366 -7.84 2.30 31.71
N MET A 367 -7.63 1.73 30.52
CA MET A 367 -8.73 1.15 29.74
C MET A 367 -9.35 -0.06 30.43
N ARG A 368 -8.56 -0.92 31.09
CA ARG A 368 -9.10 -2.02 31.91
C ARG A 368 -9.93 -1.47 33.06
N MET A 369 -9.40 -0.50 33.83
CA MET A 369 -10.14 0.13 34.93
C MET A 369 -11.43 0.81 34.47
N PHE A 370 -11.43 1.50 33.33
CA PHE A 370 -12.62 2.14 32.78
C PHE A 370 -13.64 1.14 32.25
N ARG A 371 -13.20 0.07 31.56
CA ARG A 371 -14.06 -1.06 31.17
C ARG A 371 -14.71 -1.70 32.39
N ASP A 372 -13.93 -2.02 33.41
CA ASP A 372 -14.41 -2.77 34.57
C ASP A 372 -15.40 -1.93 35.39
N GLN A 373 -15.20 -0.60 35.47
CA GLN A 373 -16.19 0.34 36.00
C GLN A 373 -17.45 0.45 35.12
N PHE A 374 -17.31 0.49 33.79
CA PHE A 374 -18.45 0.54 32.88
C PHE A 374 -19.33 -0.73 32.94
N LEU A 375 -18.70 -1.91 33.03
CA LEU A 375 -19.41 -3.18 33.14
C LEU A 375 -20.05 -3.37 34.52
N ALA A 376 -19.44 -2.84 35.59
CA ALA A 376 -20.03 -2.87 36.93
C ALA A 376 -21.31 -2.02 37.03
N ALA A 377 -21.38 -0.89 36.29
CA ALA A 377 -22.55 -0.02 36.22
C ALA A 377 -23.53 -0.39 35.07
N GLU A 378 -23.39 -1.58 34.46
CA GLU A 378 -24.25 -1.99 33.35
C GLU A 378 -25.71 -2.20 33.82
N GLY A 379 -26.61 -1.35 33.33
CA GLY A 379 -28.03 -1.38 33.66
C GLY A 379 -28.46 -0.39 34.74
N GLU A 380 -27.54 0.27 35.44
CA GLU A 380 -27.85 1.28 36.47
C GLU A 380 -28.35 2.62 35.89
N GLY A 381 -28.32 2.79 34.57
CA GLY A 381 -28.76 4.03 33.90
C GLY A 381 -29.05 3.87 32.41
N GLU A 382 -29.47 4.97 31.78
CA GLU A 382 -30.06 5.00 30.43
C GLU A 382 -29.07 4.78 29.26
N VAL A 383 -27.94 4.11 29.50
CA VAL A 383 -26.90 3.88 28.50
C VAL A 383 -27.46 3.11 27.29
N ALA A 384 -28.21 2.04 27.53
CA ALA A 384 -28.77 1.19 26.49
C ALA A 384 -30.07 1.75 25.84
N SER A 385 -30.83 2.56 26.57
CA SER A 385 -32.14 3.09 26.15
C SER A 385 -32.02 4.42 25.39
N PHE A 386 -31.20 5.35 25.90
CA PHE A 386 -31.07 6.71 25.39
C PHE A 386 -29.68 6.98 24.79
N TRP A 387 -28.62 6.87 25.59
CA TRP A 387 -27.29 7.33 25.16
C TRP A 387 -26.71 6.55 23.97
N LEU A 388 -27.00 5.25 23.88
CA LEU A 388 -26.60 4.38 22.76
C LEU A 388 -27.80 3.89 21.92
N ARG A 389 -28.91 4.65 21.88
CA ARG A 389 -30.20 4.24 21.31
C ARG A 389 -30.15 3.63 19.90
N LYS A 390 -29.22 4.05 19.04
CA LYS A 390 -29.11 3.54 17.65
C LYS A 390 -28.46 2.16 17.60
N SER A 391 -27.23 2.02 18.09
CA SER A 391 -26.42 0.81 17.91
C SER A 391 -26.46 -0.16 19.09
N ARG A 392 -26.76 0.35 20.30
CA ARG A 392 -26.60 -0.31 21.61
C ARG A 392 -25.21 -0.92 21.81
N LYS A 393 -24.18 -0.32 21.22
CA LYS A 393 -22.79 -0.82 21.23
C LYS A 393 -21.86 0.22 21.87
N PRO A 394 -21.53 0.07 23.17
CA PRO A 394 -20.56 0.93 23.83
C PRO A 394 -19.18 0.82 23.20
N VAL A 395 -18.55 1.99 23.04
CA VAL A 395 -17.15 2.16 22.69
C VAL A 395 -16.57 3.10 23.74
N LEU A 396 -15.47 2.68 24.36
CA LEU A 396 -14.73 3.45 25.35
C LEU A 396 -13.44 3.99 24.74
N ALA A 397 -13.05 5.18 25.16
CA ALA A 397 -11.77 5.80 24.82
C ALA A 397 -11.05 6.31 26.07
N VAL A 398 -9.72 6.19 26.06
CA VAL A 398 -8.82 6.70 27.10
C VAL A 398 -7.70 7.48 26.42
N LEU A 399 -7.54 8.76 26.77
CA LEU A 399 -6.58 9.71 26.23
C LEU A 399 -5.53 10.05 27.30
N LEU A 400 -4.25 9.81 26.99
CA LEU A 400 -3.11 10.24 27.81
C LEU A 400 -2.60 11.61 27.38
N ILE A 401 -2.45 12.49 28.36
CA ILE A 401 -2.08 13.89 28.20
C ILE A 401 -0.85 14.17 29.08
N GLU A 402 0.23 14.62 28.49
CA GLU A 402 1.41 15.10 29.22
C GLU A 402 1.25 16.58 29.51
N LYS A 403 1.15 16.95 30.79
CA LYS A 403 1.22 18.34 31.24
C LYS A 403 2.66 18.64 31.70
N PRO A 404 3.21 19.83 31.41
CA PRO A 404 4.47 20.25 32.00
C PRO A 404 4.36 20.29 33.53
N GLY A 405 5.43 19.92 34.23
CA GLY A 405 5.51 20.13 35.68
C GLY A 405 5.73 21.60 36.02
N ALA A 406 5.73 21.95 37.31
CA ALA A 406 6.29 23.24 37.73
C ALA A 406 7.79 23.32 37.40
N ALA A 407 8.40 24.50 37.52
CA ALA A 407 9.78 24.71 37.08
C ALA A 407 10.78 23.81 37.84
N GLY A 408 11.32 22.80 37.16
CA GLY A 408 12.21 21.78 37.70
C GLY A 408 11.56 20.42 38.00
N GLU A 409 10.24 20.30 37.93
CA GLU A 409 9.51 19.05 38.11
C GLU A 409 9.44 18.21 36.81
N ARG A 410 9.20 16.90 36.96
CA ARG A 410 8.94 16.02 35.81
C ARG A 410 7.52 16.27 35.27
N PRO A 411 7.30 16.16 33.95
CA PRO A 411 5.96 16.27 33.38
C PRO A 411 5.03 15.19 33.93
N THR A 412 3.76 15.54 34.11
CA THR A 412 2.74 14.67 34.69
C THR A 412 1.82 14.12 33.61
N ILE A 413 1.40 12.85 33.73
CA ILE A 413 0.43 12.26 32.80
C ILE A 413 -0.96 12.34 33.42
N VAL A 414 -1.83 13.10 32.76
CA VAL A 414 -3.26 13.20 33.05
C VAL A 414 -4.03 12.26 32.11
N VAL A 415 -5.06 11.61 32.64
CA VAL A 415 -5.89 10.65 31.92
C VAL A 415 -7.28 11.24 31.72
N GLN A 416 -7.72 11.37 30.47
CA GLN A 416 -9.10 11.72 30.14
C GLN A 416 -9.83 10.52 29.52
N ARG A 417 -11.10 10.34 29.87
CA ARG A 417 -11.94 9.24 29.41
C ARG A 417 -13.12 9.75 28.58
N GLY A 418 -13.68 8.90 27.73
CA GLY A 418 -14.87 9.20 26.92
C GLY A 418 -15.58 7.95 26.41
N MET A 419 -16.87 8.07 26.12
CA MET A 419 -17.74 7.02 25.54
C MET A 419 -18.47 7.57 24.32
N ASN A 420 -18.90 6.72 23.37
CA ASN A 420 -19.78 7.17 22.27
C ASN A 420 -21.15 7.64 22.76
N CYS A 421 -21.79 8.53 22.00
CA CYS A 421 -23.16 9.00 22.24
C CYS A 421 -23.93 9.09 20.93
N GLU A 422 -25.14 8.53 20.91
CA GLU A 422 -25.91 8.21 19.69
C GLU A 422 -27.37 8.68 19.78
N VAL A 423 -27.65 9.71 20.58
CA VAL A 423 -28.98 10.28 20.94
C VAL A 423 -29.80 10.86 19.76
N SER A 424 -29.43 10.57 18.51
CA SER A 424 -30.20 10.82 17.28
C SER A 424 -30.44 12.29 16.92
N MET A 425 -29.43 13.13 17.13
CA MET A 425 -29.41 14.52 16.65
C MET A 425 -29.15 14.63 15.14
N PRO A 426 -29.56 15.73 14.47
CA PRO A 426 -29.21 16.03 13.08
C PRO A 426 -27.70 16.14 12.84
N THR A 427 -26.94 16.54 13.88
CA THR A 427 -25.47 16.60 13.89
C THR A 427 -24.78 15.24 13.98
N GLY A 428 -25.54 14.13 14.00
CA GLY A 428 -25.03 12.77 13.91
C GLY A 428 -24.86 12.07 15.26
N SER A 429 -23.77 11.30 15.39
CA SER A 429 -23.37 10.63 16.62
C SER A 429 -21.94 11.05 17.00
N LEU A 430 -21.66 11.11 18.29
CA LEU A 430 -20.33 11.39 18.83
C LEU A 430 -19.60 10.07 19.12
N CYS A 431 -18.33 10.02 18.73
CA CYS A 431 -17.47 8.84 18.96
C CYS A 431 -16.68 9.03 20.26
N ALA A 432 -16.27 7.92 20.88
CA ALA A 432 -15.62 7.92 22.17
C ALA A 432 -14.33 8.76 22.18
N GLU A 433 -13.56 8.69 21.09
CA GLU A 433 -12.33 9.45 20.87
C GLU A 433 -12.57 10.96 20.92
N ARG A 434 -13.59 11.42 20.18
CA ARG A 434 -13.98 12.85 20.12
C ARG A 434 -14.54 13.33 21.46
N ASN A 435 -15.25 12.46 22.19
CA ASN A 435 -15.73 12.79 23.54
C ASN A 435 -14.59 12.85 24.57
N ALA A 436 -13.56 11.99 24.47
CA ALA A 436 -12.38 12.07 25.32
C ALA A 436 -11.57 13.35 25.03
N ILE A 437 -11.33 13.70 23.76
CA ILE A 437 -10.64 14.93 23.35
C ILE A 437 -11.43 16.18 23.76
N GLY A 438 -12.75 16.19 23.53
CA GLY A 438 -13.63 17.30 23.92
C GLY A 438 -13.68 17.51 25.42
N SER A 439 -13.75 16.43 26.21
CA SER A 439 -13.68 16.51 27.67
C SER A 439 -12.34 17.03 28.17
N ALA A 440 -11.24 16.68 27.49
CA ALA A 440 -9.91 17.17 27.84
C ALA A 440 -9.80 18.68 27.64
N LEU A 441 -10.25 19.19 26.47
CA LEU A 441 -10.30 20.62 26.16
C LEU A 441 -11.26 21.39 27.09
N ALA A 442 -12.37 20.78 27.51
CA ALA A 442 -13.28 21.36 28.50
C ALA A 442 -12.68 21.41 29.92
N SER A 443 -11.81 20.45 30.28
CA SER A 443 -11.07 20.44 31.55
C SER A 443 -9.86 21.38 31.57
N ASP A 444 -9.32 21.71 30.40
CA ASP A 444 -8.14 22.54 30.22
C ASP A 444 -8.16 23.23 28.84
N PRO A 445 -8.61 24.48 28.74
CA PRO A 445 -8.64 25.22 27.48
C PRO A 445 -7.25 25.67 26.99
N THR A 446 -6.18 25.47 27.78
CA THR A 446 -4.79 25.76 27.38
C THR A 446 -4.11 24.58 26.68
N LEU A 447 -4.80 23.43 26.62
CA LEU A 447 -4.28 22.16 26.15
C LEU A 447 -3.84 22.17 24.67
N THR A 448 -2.54 22.07 24.43
CA THR A 448 -1.97 22.03 23.08
C THR A 448 -2.02 20.63 22.45
N ARG A 449 -2.05 20.55 21.11
CA ARG A 449 -1.91 19.28 20.38
C ARG A 449 -0.65 18.47 20.76
N ARG A 450 0.43 19.15 21.20
CA ARG A 450 1.71 18.53 21.63
C ARG A 450 1.66 17.82 22.98
N ALA A 451 0.68 18.17 23.83
CA ALA A 451 0.44 17.51 25.10
C ALA A 451 -0.26 16.16 24.94
N LEU A 452 -1.08 15.98 23.90
CA LEU A 452 -1.76 14.73 23.61
C LEU A 452 -0.74 13.68 23.14
N LYS A 453 -0.60 12.54 23.85
CA LYS A 453 0.42 11.51 23.52
C LYS A 453 -0.14 10.23 22.95
N MET A 454 -1.27 9.77 23.48
CA MET A 454 -1.80 8.45 23.13
C MET A 454 -3.30 8.40 23.36
N ILE A 455 -4.03 7.74 22.46
CA ILE A 455 -5.43 7.39 22.69
C ILE A 455 -5.66 5.90 22.50
N ALA A 456 -6.33 5.25 23.45
CA ALA A 456 -6.76 3.86 23.34
C ALA A 456 -8.27 3.79 23.09
N VAL A 457 -8.71 2.86 22.24
CA VAL A 457 -10.13 2.67 21.86
C VAL A 457 -10.53 1.20 22.02
N LEU A 458 -11.63 0.95 22.73
CA LEU A 458 -12.14 -0.40 23.04
C LEU A 458 -13.64 -0.50 22.73
N GLY A 459 -14.04 -1.50 21.95
CA GLY A 459 -15.44 -1.88 21.78
C GLY A 459 -15.89 -2.85 22.86
N LEU A 460 -17.13 -2.69 23.34
CA LEU A 460 -17.78 -3.63 24.25
C LEU A 460 -19.15 -4.04 23.69
N ASN A 461 -19.60 -5.23 24.07
CA ASN A 461 -20.94 -5.73 23.80
C ASN A 461 -21.72 -5.69 25.13
N LEU A 462 -22.89 -5.05 25.14
CA LEU A 462 -23.75 -5.05 26.32
C LEU A 462 -24.26 -6.47 26.61
N SER A 463 -24.41 -6.83 27.88
CA SER A 463 -25.16 -8.02 28.28
C SER A 463 -26.65 -7.75 28.03
N GLY A 464 -27.18 -8.34 26.95
CA GLY A 464 -28.54 -8.05 26.49
C GLY A 464 -29.57 -8.40 27.55
N GLY A 465 -30.37 -7.41 27.99
CA GLY A 465 -31.31 -7.52 29.10
C GLY A 465 -32.29 -8.69 28.97
N GLY A 466 -31.92 -9.82 29.58
CA GLY A 466 -32.65 -11.08 29.62
C GLY A 466 -31.97 -11.97 30.66
N GLY A 467 -32.43 -11.88 31.90
CA GLY A 467 -31.63 -12.27 33.06
C GLY A 467 -31.52 -13.78 33.31
N SER A 468 -30.34 -14.21 33.73
CA SER A 468 -30.15 -15.26 34.74
C SER A 468 -28.76 -15.13 35.36
N SER A 469 -28.71 -15.07 36.69
CA SER A 469 -27.45 -15.03 37.45
C SER A 469 -26.83 -16.43 37.52
N SER A 470 -25.64 -16.63 36.94
CA SER A 470 -24.85 -17.84 37.11
C SER A 470 -23.46 -17.51 37.64
N ASN A 471 -23.27 -17.64 38.96
CA ASN A 471 -21.93 -17.64 39.56
C ASN A 471 -21.12 -18.82 39.01
N VAL A 472 -19.93 -18.55 38.45
CA VAL A 472 -18.97 -19.59 38.05
C VAL A 472 -17.65 -19.36 38.76
N THR A 473 -17.57 -19.87 39.99
CA THR A 473 -16.33 -19.89 40.78
C THR A 473 -15.39 -20.94 40.19
N SER A 474 -14.26 -20.50 39.64
CA SER A 474 -13.24 -21.41 39.09
C SER A 474 -12.29 -21.87 40.21
N PRO A 475 -12.11 -23.18 40.46
CA PRO A 475 -11.22 -23.68 41.51
C PRO A 475 -9.75 -23.66 41.07
N THR A 476 -8.86 -23.35 42.00
CA THR A 476 -7.40 -23.46 41.84
C THR A 476 -6.94 -24.87 42.21
N PRO A 477 -6.14 -25.57 41.38
CA PRO A 477 -5.44 -26.77 41.81
C PRO A 477 -4.19 -26.41 42.61
N SER A 478 -4.13 -26.82 43.88
CA SER A 478 -2.96 -26.69 44.76
C SER A 478 -1.99 -27.88 44.59
N GLU A 479 -0.76 -27.70 45.07
CA GLU A 479 0.29 -28.73 45.04
C GLU A 479 0.01 -29.92 45.97
N THR A 480 0.36 -31.12 45.54
CA THR A 480 0.65 -32.28 46.42
C THR A 480 1.81 -33.08 45.86
N LYS A 481 2.74 -33.49 46.73
CA LYS A 481 3.85 -34.41 46.42
C LYS A 481 3.36 -35.86 46.34
N ASP A 482 4.08 -36.70 45.60
CA ASP A 482 4.57 -37.98 46.16
C ASP A 482 5.85 -38.45 45.44
N ASP A 483 6.58 -39.40 46.05
CA ASP A 483 7.89 -39.90 45.62
C ASP A 483 7.81 -41.20 44.78
N GLY A 484 8.81 -41.47 43.92
CA GLY A 484 8.80 -42.66 43.05
C GLY A 484 10.12 -43.00 42.35
N LYS A 485 11.06 -43.62 43.06
CA LYS A 485 12.38 -44.06 42.52
C LYS A 485 12.28 -45.05 41.35
N LYS A 486 13.06 -44.84 40.28
CA LYS A 486 14.02 -45.83 39.77
C LYS A 486 15.03 -45.30 38.72
N GLU A 487 16.28 -45.67 38.95
CA GLU A 487 17.46 -45.66 38.07
C GLU A 487 18.03 -47.11 38.10
N PRO A 488 19.14 -47.50 37.40
CA PRO A 488 19.94 -46.87 36.34
C PRO A 488 19.96 -47.83 35.08
N PRO A 489 20.98 -47.99 34.19
CA PRO A 489 22.32 -47.37 34.10
C PRO A 489 22.89 -46.96 32.70
N GLU A 490 23.95 -46.14 32.79
CA GLU A 490 25.20 -46.09 32.00
C GLU A 490 25.23 -46.18 30.46
N ALA A 491 25.91 -45.20 29.83
CA ALA A 491 27.23 -45.42 29.21
C ALA A 491 27.92 -44.14 28.65
N GLY A 492 29.19 -43.92 29.03
CA GLY A 492 30.29 -43.65 28.08
C GLY A 492 30.59 -42.22 27.53
N ALA A 493 31.78 -41.72 27.88
CA ALA A 493 32.73 -40.89 27.07
C ALA A 493 32.21 -39.65 26.29
N SER A 494 32.53 -38.38 26.63
CA SER A 494 33.84 -37.68 26.80
C SER A 494 34.53 -37.19 25.51
N PHE A 495 34.87 -35.90 25.42
CA PHE A 495 36.21 -35.42 25.04
C PHE A 495 36.44 -33.93 25.41
N ASP A 496 37.70 -33.58 25.65
CA ASP A 496 38.24 -32.28 26.13
C ASP A 496 38.32 -31.18 25.01
N LYS A 497 38.89 -29.95 25.15
CA LYS A 497 39.85 -29.39 26.13
C LYS A 497 40.00 -27.84 26.06
N ALA A 498 40.66 -27.29 27.09
CA ALA A 498 41.38 -25.99 27.18
C ALA A 498 40.54 -24.68 27.22
N THR A 499 40.65 -23.74 28.18
CA THR A 499 41.82 -23.06 28.84
C THR A 499 42.42 -21.98 27.89
N SER A 500 42.52 -20.68 28.24
CA SER A 500 43.24 -20.12 29.40
C SER A 500 42.75 -18.74 29.94
N THR A 501 42.97 -18.55 31.25
CA THR A 501 43.43 -17.38 32.07
C THR A 501 43.97 -16.09 31.37
N SER A 502 44.10 -14.90 32.00
CA SER A 502 43.80 -14.32 33.36
C SER A 502 43.88 -12.74 33.27
N THR A 503 43.97 -11.83 34.28
CA THR A 503 44.28 -11.86 35.74
C THR A 503 43.84 -10.55 36.47
N ALA A 504 43.56 -10.63 37.78
CA ALA A 504 43.76 -9.63 38.87
C ALA A 504 43.17 -8.18 38.85
N GLY A 505 42.80 -7.70 40.06
CA GLY A 505 42.58 -6.28 40.44
C GLY A 505 43.82 -5.69 41.16
N PRO A 506 43.71 -4.84 42.23
CA PRO A 506 42.61 -4.79 43.22
C PRO A 506 42.19 -3.37 43.74
N ALA A 507 41.27 -3.38 44.74
CA ALA A 507 41.08 -2.40 45.83
C ALA A 507 40.54 -0.97 45.52
N GLU A 508 39.95 -0.23 46.48
CA GLU A 508 39.08 -0.54 47.64
C GLU A 508 38.57 0.80 48.24
N LEU A 509 37.31 0.89 48.70
CA LEU A 509 36.87 1.69 49.88
C LEU A 509 35.35 1.56 50.13
N VAL A 510 34.91 1.90 51.35
CA VAL A 510 33.60 1.52 51.91
C VAL A 510 32.81 2.73 52.42
N ALA A 511 31.50 2.77 52.14
CA ALA A 511 30.52 3.53 52.93
C ALA A 511 29.12 2.87 52.88
N SER A 512 28.42 2.87 54.01
CA SER A 512 27.01 2.45 54.19
C SER A 512 26.10 3.70 54.21
N ALA A 513 24.77 3.68 54.37
CA ALA A 513 23.78 2.67 54.74
C ALA A 513 22.36 3.09 54.28
N ALA A 514 21.32 2.46 54.86
CA ALA A 514 19.93 2.94 54.96
C ALA A 514 19.05 3.00 53.68
N GLY A 515 18.06 2.10 53.62
CA GLY A 515 16.87 2.24 52.77
C GLY A 515 15.66 2.73 53.59
N PRO A 516 14.69 3.45 52.97
CA PRO A 516 13.52 3.98 53.69
C PRO A 516 12.31 3.03 53.69
N GLN A 517 11.68 2.87 54.85
CA GLN A 517 10.30 2.36 54.98
C GLN A 517 9.28 3.43 54.53
N PRO A 518 8.08 3.06 54.04
CA PRO A 518 7.03 4.00 53.63
C PRO A 518 6.18 4.47 54.84
N LEU A 519 5.56 5.67 54.74
CA LEU A 519 4.38 6.15 55.50
C LEU A 519 4.06 7.62 55.06
N PRO A 520 2.88 8.22 55.35
CA PRO A 520 1.67 8.07 54.54
C PRO A 520 1.17 9.39 53.89
N VAL A 521 0.52 9.31 52.72
CA VAL A 521 -0.14 10.47 52.08
C VAL A 521 -1.51 10.74 52.71
N ARG A 522 -1.74 11.99 53.14
CA ARG A 522 -2.94 12.42 53.88
C ARG A 522 -3.95 13.10 52.95
N ILE A 523 -5.06 12.43 52.66
CA ILE A 523 -6.17 13.00 51.87
C ILE A 523 -6.99 13.99 52.71
N ARG A 524 -7.39 15.11 52.10
CA ARG A 524 -8.48 15.99 52.58
C ARG A 524 -9.45 16.26 51.42
N PRO A 525 -10.77 16.04 51.57
CA PRO A 525 -11.75 16.48 50.59
C PRO A 525 -11.95 17.99 50.64
N ALA A 526 -12.31 18.60 49.51
CA ALA A 526 -12.67 20.01 49.43
C ALA A 526 -14.10 20.25 49.98
N ALA A 527 -14.31 21.37 50.66
CA ALA A 527 -15.61 21.77 51.18
C ALA A 527 -16.40 22.60 50.15
N VAL A 528 -17.73 22.46 50.17
CA VAL A 528 -18.65 23.31 49.40
C VAL A 528 -18.71 24.70 50.04
N GLN A 529 -18.60 25.75 49.23
CA GLN A 529 -19.06 27.09 49.61
C GLN A 529 -19.87 27.71 48.47
N THR A 530 -21.02 28.28 48.84
CA THR A 530 -21.95 29.02 48.00
C THR A 530 -21.62 30.52 48.05
N SER A 531 -21.78 31.22 46.93
CA SER A 531 -21.70 32.70 46.87
C SER A 531 -23.05 33.30 46.44
N PRO A 532 -23.48 34.44 47.01
CA PRO A 532 -24.75 35.09 46.70
C PRO A 532 -24.67 36.03 45.48
N GLU A 533 -25.83 36.62 45.15
CA GLU A 533 -26.11 37.46 43.99
C GLU A 533 -25.49 38.87 44.03
N GLN A 534 -25.27 39.49 42.86
CA GLN A 534 -25.62 40.91 42.66
C GLN A 534 -25.81 41.31 41.17
N SER A 535 -26.60 42.36 40.97
CA SER A 535 -27.21 42.89 39.73
C SER A 535 -26.21 43.61 38.78
N SER A 536 -26.20 43.37 37.44
CA SER A 536 -27.03 43.99 36.34
C SER A 536 -26.51 45.36 35.82
N PRO A 537 -26.97 45.94 34.67
CA PRO A 537 -27.81 45.44 33.55
C PRO A 537 -27.27 45.79 32.11
N SER A 538 -28.14 45.64 31.08
CA SER A 538 -28.09 46.21 29.71
C SER A 538 -27.25 45.46 28.65
N SER A 539 -27.61 45.35 27.35
CA SER A 539 -28.71 45.95 26.55
C SER A 539 -29.34 44.96 25.53
N ALA A 540 -30.42 45.38 24.84
CA ALA A 540 -31.20 44.65 23.80
C ALA A 540 -30.41 44.39 22.47
N ALA A 541 -30.90 43.70 21.42
CA ALA A 541 -32.27 43.30 21.04
C ALA A 541 -32.26 41.98 20.20
N VAL A 542 -33.23 41.06 20.32
CA VAL A 542 -34.51 40.96 19.56
C VAL A 542 -34.37 41.08 18.02
N SER A 543 -34.56 39.97 17.29
CA SER A 543 -35.32 39.91 16.01
C SER A 543 -35.55 38.48 15.49
N ALA A 544 -36.82 38.09 15.44
CA ALA A 544 -37.47 37.01 14.67
C ALA A 544 -38.96 37.44 14.52
N PRO A 545 -39.81 36.89 13.61
CA PRO A 545 -39.72 35.66 12.81
C PRO A 545 -39.74 35.98 11.29
N SER A 546 -40.15 35.18 10.28
CA SER A 546 -41.40 34.41 10.07
C SER A 546 -41.33 33.50 8.81
N PRO A 547 -42.33 32.64 8.52
CA PRO A 547 -42.14 31.43 7.71
C PRO A 547 -42.90 31.36 6.37
N ASN A 548 -42.63 30.30 5.60
CA ASN A 548 -43.59 29.53 4.77
C ASN A 548 -42.92 28.22 4.29
N ALA A 549 -43.57 27.18 3.78
CA ALA A 549 -44.86 26.49 4.03
C ALA A 549 -45.17 25.60 2.79
N HIS A 550 -45.90 24.49 2.95
CA HIS A 550 -46.38 23.57 1.89
C HIS A 550 -45.32 22.73 1.12
N ALA A 551 -45.58 21.51 0.64
CA ALA A 551 -46.61 20.51 1.00
C ALA A 551 -46.26 19.08 0.48
N GLN A 552 -46.93 18.07 1.06
CA GLN A 552 -47.56 16.84 0.50
C GLN A 552 -47.27 16.43 -0.98
N ARG A 553 -47.27 15.14 -1.41
CA ARG A 553 -47.84 13.87 -0.87
C ARG A 553 -47.40 12.64 -1.74
N SER A 554 -47.17 11.45 -1.14
CA SER A 554 -47.70 10.10 -1.56
C SER A 554 -47.43 9.53 -3.00
N ASN A 555 -47.48 8.22 -3.36
CA ASN A 555 -47.67 6.91 -2.71
C ASN A 555 -47.34 5.73 -3.70
N VAL A 556 -47.38 4.45 -3.25
CA VAL A 556 -47.44 3.18 -4.05
C VAL A 556 -46.18 2.82 -4.88
N GLY A 557 -45.77 1.55 -5.08
CA GLY A 557 -46.18 0.27 -4.46
C GLY A 557 -46.09 -0.97 -5.41
N GLY A 558 -45.85 -2.16 -4.84
CA GLY A 558 -45.91 -3.47 -5.53
C GLY A 558 -44.55 -4.09 -5.94
N ALA A 559 -44.40 -5.41 -6.20
CA ALA A 559 -44.68 -6.65 -5.43
C ALA A 559 -44.72 -7.89 -6.37
N GLY A 560 -44.11 -9.01 -5.94
CA GLY A 560 -44.15 -10.34 -6.62
C GLY A 560 -42.74 -10.88 -6.91
N ARG A 561 -42.26 -12.09 -6.54
CA ARG A 561 -42.75 -13.47 -6.22
C ARG A 561 -42.62 -14.49 -7.38
N GLY A 562 -41.91 -15.59 -7.11
CA GLY A 562 -41.75 -16.79 -7.95
C GLY A 562 -40.32 -17.34 -7.86
N ARG A 563 -39.92 -18.23 -6.93
CA ARG A 563 -40.28 -19.65 -6.71
C ARG A 563 -40.09 -20.57 -7.95
N GLY A 564 -39.04 -21.39 -7.92
CA GLY A 564 -38.88 -22.62 -8.69
C GLY A 564 -38.12 -23.67 -7.86
N ARG A 565 -38.56 -24.93 -7.84
CA ARG A 565 -37.98 -26.02 -7.01
C ARG A 565 -38.01 -27.34 -7.79
N GLY A 566 -36.85 -27.81 -8.26
CA GLY A 566 -36.72 -29.07 -8.98
C GLY A 566 -36.06 -30.18 -8.15
N LYS A 567 -36.68 -31.37 -8.09
CA LYS A 567 -36.03 -32.62 -7.64
C LYS A 567 -35.42 -33.34 -8.84
N ARG A 568 -34.30 -34.06 -8.65
CA ARG A 568 -33.99 -35.31 -9.38
C ARG A 568 -33.20 -36.28 -8.47
N GLY A 569 -33.19 -37.55 -8.85
CA GLY A 569 -32.77 -38.69 -8.03
C GLY A 569 -31.28 -39.07 -8.11
N PRO A 570 -30.90 -40.25 -7.56
CA PRO A 570 -29.53 -40.55 -7.16
C PRO A 570 -28.73 -41.45 -8.11
N GLU A 571 -27.46 -41.64 -7.72
CA GLU A 571 -26.47 -42.65 -8.15
C GLU A 571 -26.10 -42.76 -9.63
N ASN A 572 -24.79 -42.60 -9.88
CA ASN A 572 -24.02 -43.74 -10.37
C ASN A 572 -22.57 -43.69 -9.85
N LYS A 573 -22.10 -44.79 -9.27
CA LYS A 573 -20.67 -44.98 -8.98
C LYS A 573 -20.00 -45.52 -10.23
N ASN A 574 -18.80 -45.08 -10.56
CA ASN A 574 -17.95 -45.82 -11.49
C ASN A 574 -16.49 -45.78 -11.01
N ALA A 575 -15.87 -46.95 -10.90
CA ALA A 575 -14.58 -47.11 -10.24
C ALA A 575 -13.44 -47.19 -11.26
N ASN A 576 -12.39 -46.41 -11.05
CA ASN A 576 -11.09 -46.59 -11.70
C ASN A 576 -9.99 -45.86 -10.93
N LEU A 577 -8.72 -46.16 -11.26
CA LEU A 577 -7.47 -45.65 -10.65
C LEU A 577 -7.00 -46.33 -9.34
N THR A 578 -6.68 -47.61 -9.44
CA THR A 578 -5.56 -48.20 -8.68
C THR A 578 -4.23 -47.59 -9.13
N SER A 579 -3.54 -46.83 -8.28
CA SER A 579 -2.18 -46.32 -8.54
C SER A 579 -1.43 -46.04 -7.22
N PRO A 580 -0.09 -46.17 -7.16
CA PRO A 580 0.66 -46.10 -5.89
C PRO A 580 0.61 -44.74 -5.17
N ARG A 581 0.76 -44.79 -3.85
CA ARG A 581 0.67 -43.63 -2.93
C ARG A 581 1.77 -42.60 -3.20
N LYS A 582 1.39 -41.38 -3.58
CA LYS A 582 2.23 -40.17 -3.41
C LYS A 582 1.98 -39.55 -2.01
N PRO A 583 2.96 -38.89 -1.39
CA PRO A 583 2.78 -38.29 -0.06
C PRO A 583 1.66 -37.24 -0.05
N LYS A 584 0.89 -37.19 1.03
CA LYS A 584 -0.22 -36.25 1.20
C LYS A 584 0.32 -34.81 1.24
N ARG A 585 -0.09 -33.96 0.29
CA ARG A 585 -0.09 -32.51 0.52
C ARG A 585 -1.05 -32.19 1.67
N PRO A 586 -0.79 -31.13 2.48
CA PRO A 586 -1.82 -30.55 3.32
C PRO A 586 -3.06 -30.23 2.46
N ARG A 587 -4.25 -30.63 2.93
CA ARG A 587 -5.50 -30.26 2.25
C ARG A 587 -5.74 -28.77 2.49
N THR A 588 -6.08 -28.05 1.43
CA THR A 588 -6.77 -26.76 1.56
C THR A 588 -8.04 -26.96 2.37
N PHE A 589 -8.29 -26.09 3.35
CA PHE A 589 -9.45 -26.17 4.23
C PHE A 589 -10.76 -26.11 3.43
N SER A 590 -11.45 -27.24 3.29
CA SER A 590 -12.88 -27.25 3.02
C SER A 590 -13.58 -26.88 4.33
N PHE A 591 -14.15 -25.68 4.41
CA PHE A 591 -14.99 -25.31 5.54
C PHE A 591 -16.24 -26.19 5.55
N ASP A 592 -16.51 -26.81 6.70
CA ASP A 592 -17.75 -27.54 6.93
C ASP A 592 -18.81 -26.52 7.39
N GLU A 593 -19.79 -26.25 6.54
CA GLU A 593 -20.81 -25.23 6.80
C GLU A 593 -21.61 -25.51 8.07
N VAL A 594 -21.80 -26.80 8.42
CA VAL A 594 -22.54 -27.20 9.63
C VAL A 594 -21.75 -26.84 10.89
N ALA A 595 -20.44 -27.11 10.91
CA ALA A 595 -19.56 -26.75 12.03
C ALA A 595 -19.44 -25.22 12.21
N VAL A 596 -19.48 -24.46 11.10
CA VAL A 596 -19.53 -22.99 11.14
C VAL A 596 -20.86 -22.50 11.72
N GLU A 597 -21.99 -23.07 11.31
CA GLU A 597 -23.31 -22.72 11.83
C GLU A 597 -23.46 -23.06 13.32
N GLU A 598 -22.85 -24.16 13.78
CA GLU A 598 -22.85 -24.58 15.18
C GLU A 598 -21.92 -23.68 16.04
N MET A 599 -20.73 -23.31 15.54
CA MET A 599 -19.89 -22.27 16.19
C MET A 599 -20.61 -20.91 16.31
N LEU A 600 -21.38 -20.51 15.30
CA LEU A 600 -22.15 -19.26 15.30
C LEU A 600 -23.36 -19.31 16.24
N ARG A 601 -23.86 -20.50 16.60
CA ARG A 601 -24.89 -20.68 17.64
C ARG A 601 -24.31 -20.76 19.06
N ALA A 602 -23.09 -21.27 19.21
CA ALA A 602 -22.43 -21.46 20.50
C ALA A 602 -21.65 -20.22 21.01
N SER A 603 -21.43 -19.20 20.18
CA SER A 603 -20.73 -17.97 20.55
C SER A 603 -21.70 -16.85 20.91
N GLY A 604 -21.37 -16.10 21.98
CA GLY A 604 -22.02 -14.83 22.28
C GLY A 604 -21.76 -13.78 21.17
N PRO A 605 -22.40 -12.60 21.23
CA PRO A 605 -22.27 -11.57 20.19
C PRO A 605 -20.78 -11.30 19.91
N PRO A 606 -20.35 -11.35 18.63
CA PRO A 606 -18.92 -11.41 18.28
C PRO A 606 -18.17 -10.21 18.84
N ASP A 607 -16.96 -10.45 19.35
CA ASP A 607 -16.08 -9.38 19.82
C ASP A 607 -15.77 -8.46 18.64
N ARG A 608 -15.90 -7.16 18.86
CA ARG A 608 -15.90 -6.13 17.81
C ARG A 608 -14.54 -5.45 17.66
N ASN A 609 -13.55 -5.91 18.42
CA ASN A 609 -12.20 -5.40 18.41
C ASN A 609 -11.31 -6.18 17.41
N PRO A 610 -10.26 -5.57 16.84
CA PRO A 610 -9.85 -4.17 17.00
C PRO A 610 -10.80 -3.19 16.31
N LEU A 611 -11.18 -2.11 17.02
CA LEU A 611 -11.93 -0.99 16.44
C LEU A 611 -10.96 0.08 15.92
N ALA A 612 -10.81 0.18 14.60
CA ALA A 612 -10.15 1.32 13.98
C ALA A 612 -10.98 2.61 14.17
N PRO A 613 -10.34 3.79 14.30
CA PRO A 613 -11.05 5.08 14.33
C PRO A 613 -11.90 5.28 13.07
N CYS A 614 -13.13 5.77 13.23
CA CYS A 614 -13.96 6.14 12.07
C CYS A 614 -13.34 7.31 11.29
N GLY A 615 -13.73 7.54 10.04
CA GLY A 615 -13.13 8.60 9.20
C GLY A 615 -13.07 9.98 9.87
N ALA A 616 -14.16 10.42 10.51
CA ALA A 616 -14.20 11.70 11.24
C ALA A 616 -13.29 11.73 12.48
N CYS A 617 -12.98 10.58 13.08
CA CYS A 617 -11.96 10.48 14.14
C CYS A 617 -10.56 10.42 13.55
N LYS A 618 -10.32 9.71 12.44
CA LYS A 618 -9.02 9.66 11.75
C LYS A 618 -8.56 11.08 11.38
N GLU A 619 -9.45 11.91 10.83
CA GLU A 619 -9.20 13.34 10.58
C GLU A 619 -8.70 14.11 11.81
N TRP A 620 -9.36 13.95 12.96
CA TRP A 620 -8.97 14.62 14.21
C TRP A 620 -7.63 14.11 14.74
N LEU A 621 -7.40 12.79 14.67
CA LEU A 621 -6.19 12.16 15.19
C LEU A 621 -4.97 12.41 14.30
N VAL A 622 -5.13 12.48 12.97
CA VAL A 622 -4.11 12.96 12.04
C VAL A 622 -3.78 14.42 12.31
N LYS A 623 -4.79 15.29 12.50
CA LYS A 623 -4.56 16.69 12.90
C LYS A 623 -3.88 16.82 14.26
N ILE A 624 -4.00 15.87 15.18
CA ILE A 624 -3.18 15.85 16.39
C ILE A 624 -1.75 15.43 16.06
N ALA A 625 -1.57 14.41 15.22
CA ALA A 625 -0.27 13.88 14.80
C ALA A 625 0.58 14.88 13.97
N GLU A 626 -0.03 15.76 13.18
CA GLU A 626 0.66 16.90 12.52
C GLU A 626 1.54 17.71 13.49
N ALA A 627 1.03 17.96 14.69
CA ALA A 627 1.71 18.75 15.72
C ALA A 627 2.49 17.88 16.71
N ASN A 628 2.15 16.59 16.81
CA ASN A 628 2.89 15.59 17.57
C ASN A 628 3.06 14.27 16.78
N PRO A 629 4.10 14.12 15.94
CA PRO A 629 4.32 12.89 15.18
C PRO A 629 4.47 11.63 16.05
N SER A 630 4.83 11.77 17.32
CA SER A 630 4.89 10.64 18.28
C SER A 630 3.52 10.20 18.83
N PHE A 631 2.41 10.80 18.36
CA PHE A 631 1.07 10.46 18.81
C PHE A 631 0.64 9.07 18.34
N ARG A 632 0.17 8.24 19.28
CA ARG A 632 -0.16 6.83 19.04
C ARG A 632 -1.62 6.48 19.31
N VAL A 633 -2.21 5.70 18.40
CA VAL A 633 -3.53 5.11 18.55
C VAL A 633 -3.36 3.65 18.97
N VAL A 634 -3.98 3.26 20.08
CA VAL A 634 -3.96 1.91 20.63
C VAL A 634 -5.34 1.28 20.45
N THR A 635 -5.38 0.08 19.90
CA THR A 635 -6.61 -0.73 19.80
C THR A 635 -6.34 -2.12 20.36
N PHE A 636 -7.37 -2.85 20.77
CA PHE A 636 -7.22 -4.12 21.47
C PHE A 636 -7.51 -5.30 20.55
N GLU A 637 -6.96 -6.46 20.87
CA GLU A 637 -7.35 -7.74 20.25
C GLU A 637 -8.78 -8.14 20.61
N ASN A 638 -9.25 -7.78 21.81
CA ASN A 638 -10.52 -8.19 22.38
C ASN A 638 -10.93 -7.29 23.55
N SER A 639 -12.20 -7.35 23.92
CA SER A 639 -12.81 -6.79 25.14
C SER A 639 -12.03 -7.08 26.44
N ARG A 640 -11.31 -8.21 26.50
CA ARG A 640 -10.47 -8.59 27.66
C ARG A 640 -9.17 -7.78 27.76
N CYS A 641 -8.82 -6.98 26.75
CA CYS A 641 -7.60 -6.17 26.68
C CYS A 641 -6.33 -7.00 26.89
N ARG A 642 -6.27 -8.21 26.33
CA ARG A 642 -5.14 -9.13 26.49
C ARG A 642 -3.90 -8.68 25.71
N ASN A 643 -4.08 -8.39 24.42
CA ASN A 643 -3.07 -7.86 23.51
C ASN A 643 -3.56 -6.54 22.89
N VAL A 644 -2.62 -5.73 22.39
CA VAL A 644 -2.90 -4.46 21.70
C VAL A 644 -2.20 -4.37 20.35
N TYR A 645 -2.81 -3.62 19.43
CA TYR A 645 -2.15 -3.03 18.28
C TYR A 645 -1.78 -1.58 18.63
N ILE A 646 -0.58 -1.15 18.23
CA ILE A 646 -0.09 0.21 18.45
C ILE A 646 0.21 0.81 17.08
N ASN A 647 -0.57 1.81 16.66
CA ASN A 647 -0.40 2.49 15.38
C ASN A 647 0.08 3.93 15.61
N GLN A 648 1.09 4.37 14.88
CA GLN A 648 1.59 5.75 14.86
C GLN A 648 1.25 6.36 13.50
N LEU A 649 0.43 7.41 13.52
CA LEU A 649 -0.25 7.95 12.33
C LEU A 649 0.67 8.74 11.38
N MET A 650 1.90 9.03 11.82
CA MET A 650 3.00 9.69 11.11
C MET A 650 4.31 8.95 11.45
#